data_AF-A0A1F5AJS1-F1
#
_entry.id   AF-A0A1F5AJS1-F1
#
_cell.length_a   1.000
_cell.length_b   1.000
_cell.length_c   1.000
_cell.angle_alpha   90.00
_cell.angle_beta   90.00
_cell.angle_gamma   90.00
#
_symmetry.space_group_name_H-M   'P 1'
#
loop_
_entity.id
_entity.type
_entity.pdbx_description
1 polymer ?
#
loop_
_entity_poly.entity_id
_entity_poly.type
_entity_poly.pdbx_seq_one_letter_code
_entity_poly.pdbx_strand_id
1 'polypeptide(L)'
;MLDQTRILKGLMYAADLSTVPADARKAWTEFVKSNLPGLVRDLTPSKEEETLEAAANVIEISGRYPAPGLESRLAGWRRWVMDPRFIGPEGDIGRLGLALVLLPGRPDAVALKYAETLLEAMIDASRYENEMHRFGTGPAGQALAHRLLSQVAAAPVKTLHDRKLNWILVTNYKYLTRKAAATALTDYAFEDALLEHGLLYHSRHFGPELLQETPGQLARAHYYSVIARFASENEKGSAWLSRAKSVMTPRLVATAEEWSRMIARNRTPAYAAEMKRTLEAAAAALALDVPVYYEPAPNLDERGRTNALAQGVGRKMGPLRAAYLATGDEKWGRAYKDVVMSQVRQFEDYGDFRCYYNLNIPGPWDGLGTVVSHSGAYDILAPRNLLTDDEKDRLILMVREIGRELAWTITYSNFIVHNAWGRWLGSLGFVASCWPDIPEAPDWKTLVEGRLPFLYSGIDKDGGWWEKTIAYHIFTFDLVEEWFDAARKLRGVDLFGREFNGRRLDMMLDWLVKIAPPGGEMPLFNDSQKLNLRNEGAALRMAKTLRRGDFFKAMNLDAVKAAPAEPDIPKIAWRTPGFTSLLLEESGYGIFRSGWEPDDFYGAVKFGEHGGGHGHYDKASIYVQAFGRPWLIDPGYGQRETYKHNTVVVDGRDQDRATGRLLAWHQGDDLDMIAVSHCGYADVVHRRAVFYVKPGMLLVADVLDPLDGRAHAYDWMLQFNSDNGIAGETSWLSRAQGSGIKVTFPGNDKDGARELGAALNVNELPSNYQRMDNNSLYLEIWRGKWAKKTEGRAVFAALIEPFSKNEPAKTLSQKLTDEAFVLEAKDGSRTRLFEWRLKDDTFSCTAPDGKRIELK
;
A
#
# COMPACT_ATOMS: atom_id res chain seq x y z
N MET A 1 -8.25 -17.35 32.64
CA MET A 1 -6.79 -17.40 32.73
C MET A 1 -6.24 -17.26 31.33
N LEU A 2 -5.62 -16.13 31.00
CA LEU A 2 -5.00 -15.89 29.70
C LEU A 2 -3.63 -16.58 29.67
N ASP A 3 -3.27 -17.14 28.52
CA ASP A 3 -1.93 -17.69 28.23
C ASP A 3 -0.85 -16.61 28.41
N GLN A 4 0.25 -16.94 29.08
CA GLN A 4 1.36 -16.04 29.41
C GLN A 4 1.96 -15.38 28.16
N THR A 5 2.00 -16.10 27.03
CA THR A 5 2.46 -15.57 25.73
C THR A 5 1.52 -14.48 25.19
N ARG A 6 0.21 -14.58 25.43
CA ARG A 6 -0.78 -13.57 25.00
C ARG A 6 -0.74 -12.31 25.86
N ILE A 7 -0.42 -12.45 27.15
CA ILE A 7 -0.21 -11.31 28.05
C ILE A 7 1.00 -10.50 27.58
N LEU A 8 2.12 -11.15 27.25
CA LEU A 8 3.33 -10.49 26.75
C LEU A 8 3.17 -9.86 25.37
N LYS A 9 2.44 -10.50 24.45
CA LYS A 9 2.09 -9.89 23.16
C LYS A 9 1.17 -8.67 23.33
N GLY A 10 0.22 -8.72 24.26
CA GLY A 10 -0.60 -7.56 24.63
C GLY A 10 0.25 -6.40 25.20
N LEU A 11 1.24 -6.72 26.03
CA LEU A 11 2.20 -5.73 26.57
C LEU A 11 3.15 -5.17 25.49
N MET A 12 3.55 -5.98 24.51
CA MET A 12 4.38 -5.55 23.37
C MET A 12 3.62 -4.56 22.48
N TYR A 13 2.35 -4.87 22.15
CA TYR A 13 1.49 -3.95 21.41
C TYR A 13 1.27 -2.63 22.16
N ALA A 14 1.08 -2.67 23.48
CA ALA A 14 0.93 -1.44 24.25
C ALA A 14 2.25 -0.69 24.50
N ALA A 15 3.41 -1.36 24.52
CA ALA A 15 4.71 -0.70 24.60
C ALA A 15 5.08 0.02 23.29
N ASP A 16 4.72 -0.54 22.13
CA ASP A 16 4.97 0.02 20.79
C ASP A 16 4.01 1.17 20.42
N LEU A 17 2.87 1.27 21.12
CA LEU A 17 2.02 2.46 21.08
C LEU A 17 2.73 3.61 21.80
N SER A 18 3.15 4.62 21.04
CA SER A 18 3.82 5.85 21.50
C SER A 18 3.05 6.65 22.57
N THR A 19 1.82 6.25 22.90
CA THR A 19 0.89 6.89 23.85
C THR A 19 1.00 6.40 25.30
N VAL A 20 1.72 5.31 25.61
CA VAL A 20 1.87 4.83 27.00
C VAL A 20 2.86 5.70 27.78
N PRO A 21 2.53 6.20 28.99
CA PRO A 21 3.45 6.99 29.81
C PRO A 21 4.80 6.27 30.09
N ALA A 22 5.89 7.03 30.15
CA ALA A 22 7.25 6.48 30.24
C ALA A 22 7.51 5.67 31.53
N ASP A 23 6.84 6.02 32.62
CA ASP A 23 6.82 5.33 33.91
C ASP A 23 6.11 3.97 33.84
N ALA A 24 4.99 3.88 33.11
CA ALA A 24 4.31 2.61 32.85
C ALA A 24 5.19 1.67 32.01
N ARG A 25 5.86 2.19 30.97
CA ARG A 25 6.82 1.40 30.16
C ARG A 25 7.99 0.89 31.00
N LYS A 26 8.52 1.73 31.90
CA LYS A 26 9.59 1.33 32.83
C LYS A 26 9.12 0.23 33.79
N ALA A 27 7.91 0.35 34.34
CA ALA A 27 7.33 -0.67 35.21
C ALA A 27 7.13 -2.02 34.49
N TRP A 28 6.77 -1.99 33.21
CA TRP A 28 6.56 -3.20 32.40
C TRP A 28 7.87 -3.89 32.09
N THR A 29 8.91 -3.14 31.78
CA THR A 29 10.26 -3.69 31.56
C THR A 29 10.83 -4.31 32.83
N GLU A 30 10.66 -3.66 33.99
CA GLU A 30 11.08 -4.23 35.27
C GLU A 30 10.26 -5.48 35.63
N PHE A 31 8.97 -5.49 35.30
CA PHE A 31 8.12 -6.67 35.46
C PHE A 31 8.61 -7.84 34.60
N VAL A 32 8.83 -7.64 33.29
CA VAL A 32 9.32 -8.69 32.38
C VAL A 32 10.69 -9.20 32.81
N LYS A 33 11.64 -8.29 33.13
CA LYS A 33 12.98 -8.67 33.61
C LYS A 33 12.94 -9.50 34.90
N SER A 34 12.08 -9.15 35.85
CA SER A 34 12.01 -9.81 37.15
C SER A 34 11.25 -11.14 37.11
N ASN A 35 10.40 -11.36 36.10
CA ASN A 35 9.49 -12.50 36.06
C ASN A 35 9.70 -13.43 34.85
N LEU A 36 10.64 -13.14 33.94
CA LEU A 36 10.87 -13.91 32.71
C LEU A 36 11.01 -15.43 32.92
N PRO A 37 11.78 -15.92 33.91
CA PRO A 37 11.89 -17.37 34.15
C PRO A 37 10.55 -18.02 34.52
N GLY A 38 9.63 -17.28 35.16
CA GLY A 38 8.29 -17.76 35.50
C GLY A 38 7.27 -17.60 34.36
N LEU A 39 7.54 -16.71 33.41
CA LEU A 39 6.70 -16.46 32.23
C LEU A 39 6.90 -17.49 31.12
N VAL A 40 8.05 -18.18 31.10
CA VAL A 40 8.36 -19.23 30.13
C VAL A 40 8.23 -20.64 30.71
N ARG A 41 8.06 -20.75 32.04
CA ARG A 41 7.99 -22.02 32.74
C ARG A 41 6.75 -22.79 32.31
N ASP A 42 6.91 -24.09 32.08
CA ASP A 42 5.83 -25.02 31.73
C ASP A 42 5.15 -24.74 30.36
N LEU A 43 5.76 -23.89 29.52
CA LEU A 43 5.34 -23.69 28.13
C LEU A 43 5.86 -24.81 27.23
N THR A 44 5.18 -25.06 26.12
CA THR A 44 5.72 -25.91 25.06
C THR A 44 6.91 -25.19 24.40
N PRO A 45 7.88 -25.91 23.81
CA PRO A 45 9.08 -25.28 23.23
C PRO A 45 8.78 -24.16 22.22
N SER A 46 7.74 -24.34 21.39
CA SER A 46 7.29 -23.31 20.45
C SER A 46 6.70 -22.08 21.15
N LYS A 47 6.04 -22.25 22.29
CA LYS A 47 5.46 -21.15 23.07
C LYS A 47 6.50 -20.46 23.96
N GLU A 48 7.48 -21.21 24.45
CA GLU A 48 8.65 -20.67 25.14
C GLU A 48 9.45 -19.73 24.22
N GLU A 49 9.75 -20.17 22.99
CA GLU A 49 10.45 -19.36 21.98
C GLU A 49 9.67 -18.08 21.63
N GLU A 50 8.36 -18.20 21.40
CA GLU A 50 7.45 -17.07 21.12
C GLU A 50 7.34 -16.08 22.30
N THR A 51 7.46 -16.58 23.53
CA THR A 51 7.38 -15.79 24.77
C THR A 51 8.68 -15.06 25.05
N LEU A 52 9.83 -15.69 24.78
CA LEU A 52 11.16 -15.09 24.87
C LEU A 52 11.32 -13.97 23.83
N GLU A 53 10.84 -14.18 22.60
CA GLU A 53 10.83 -13.16 21.54
C GLU A 53 9.99 -11.93 21.94
N ALA A 54 8.76 -12.15 22.45
CA ALA A 54 7.90 -11.06 22.92
C ALA A 54 8.50 -10.29 24.12
N ALA A 55 9.16 -11.00 25.04
CA ALA A 55 9.83 -10.40 26.20
C ALA A 55 11.04 -9.55 25.80
N ALA A 56 11.82 -10.00 24.81
CA ALA A 56 12.96 -9.25 24.27
C ALA A 56 12.50 -7.93 23.65
N ASN A 57 11.41 -7.94 22.87
CA ASN A 57 10.85 -6.75 22.25
C ASN A 57 10.34 -5.72 23.27
N VAL A 58 9.67 -6.15 24.36
CA VAL A 58 9.22 -5.23 25.44
C VAL A 58 10.41 -4.54 26.14
N ILE A 59 11.49 -5.28 26.38
CA ILE A 59 12.70 -4.74 27.02
C ILE A 59 13.38 -3.72 26.09
N GLU A 60 13.46 -4.00 24.79
CA GLU A 60 14.05 -3.12 23.78
C GLU A 60 13.28 -1.80 23.62
N ILE A 61 11.94 -1.85 23.55
CA ILE A 61 11.09 -0.67 23.34
C ILE A 61 11.23 0.37 24.47
N SER A 62 11.45 -0.07 25.71
CA SER A 62 11.56 0.80 26.89
C SER A 62 12.92 1.51 27.07
N GLY A 63 13.97 1.08 26.37
CA GLY A 63 15.36 1.51 26.59
C GLY A 63 15.79 2.77 25.84
N ARG A 64 14.88 3.53 25.22
CA ARG A 64 15.20 4.52 24.18
C ARG A 64 15.68 5.92 24.62
N TYR A 65 15.92 6.23 25.91
CA TYR A 65 16.58 7.51 26.30
C TYR A 65 17.49 7.40 27.56
N PRO A 66 18.59 8.20 27.64
CA PRO A 66 19.72 7.93 28.53
C PRO A 66 19.49 8.42 29.97
N ALA A 67 19.83 7.59 30.95
CA ALA A 67 19.95 7.98 32.36
C ALA A 67 21.44 8.13 32.74
N PRO A 68 21.91 9.30 33.19
CA PRO A 68 23.31 9.48 33.63
C PRO A 68 23.61 8.73 34.94
N GLY A 69 24.79 8.11 35.03
CA GLY A 69 25.30 7.55 36.29
C GLY A 69 25.39 6.02 36.39
N LEU A 70 25.13 5.28 35.30
CA LEU A 70 25.25 3.81 35.27
C LEU A 70 26.54 3.29 34.61
N GLU A 71 27.49 4.16 34.23
CA GLU A 71 28.67 3.76 33.45
C GLU A 71 29.61 2.78 34.18
N SER A 72 29.73 2.85 35.50
CA SER A 72 30.73 2.05 36.24
C SER A 72 30.29 0.60 36.51
N ARG A 73 28.98 0.33 36.60
CA ARG A 73 28.46 -1.05 36.78
C ARG A 73 28.21 -1.78 35.46
N LEU A 74 28.06 -1.04 34.35
CA LEU A 74 27.85 -1.60 33.02
C LEU A 74 29.15 -1.93 32.25
N ALA A 75 30.33 -1.55 32.77
CA ALA A 75 31.61 -1.79 32.11
C ALA A 75 31.92 -3.28 31.83
N GLY A 76 31.35 -4.20 32.62
CA GLY A 76 31.51 -5.65 32.43
C GLY A 76 30.54 -6.31 31.45
N TRP A 77 29.45 -5.63 31.07
CA TRP A 77 28.38 -6.18 30.22
C TRP A 77 28.22 -5.44 28.89
N ARG A 78 28.98 -4.37 28.70
CA ARG A 78 28.81 -3.35 27.65
C ARG A 78 29.08 -3.79 26.21
N ARG A 79 29.15 -5.08 25.88
CA ARG A 79 29.65 -5.48 24.55
C ARG A 79 28.65 -6.07 23.56
N TRP A 80 27.36 -6.15 23.90
CA TRP A 80 26.42 -6.84 23.03
C TRP A 80 25.06 -6.14 23.01
N VAL A 81 24.53 -5.99 21.79
CA VAL A 81 23.15 -5.61 21.41
C VAL A 81 22.96 -4.13 21.06
N MET A 82 22.94 -3.84 19.75
CA MET A 82 22.52 -2.57 19.13
C MET A 82 21.72 -2.79 17.83
N ASP A 83 20.59 -2.06 17.74
CA ASP A 83 19.81 -1.48 16.61
C ASP A 83 19.94 -2.03 15.15
N PRO A 84 18.85 -2.52 14.52
CA PRO A 84 18.81 -2.90 13.09
C PRO A 84 18.68 -1.74 12.09
N ARG A 85 18.37 -0.50 12.53
CA ARG A 85 18.06 0.63 11.63
C ARG A 85 19.23 1.57 11.38
N PHE A 86 20.36 1.37 12.09
CA PHE A 86 21.62 2.09 11.86
C PHE A 86 22.76 1.21 11.32
N ILE A 87 22.47 0.00 10.82
CA ILE A 87 23.49 -0.85 10.18
C ILE A 87 23.70 -0.39 8.73
N GLY A 88 24.34 0.76 8.58
CA GLY A 88 25.35 0.90 7.53
C GLY A 88 26.60 0.17 8.03
N PRO A 89 27.21 -0.73 7.25
CA PRO A 89 28.26 -1.62 7.75
C PRO A 89 29.67 -0.99 7.74
N GLU A 90 29.71 0.30 8.07
CA GLU A 90 30.90 1.12 7.85
C GLU A 90 31.83 1.14 9.07
N GLY A 91 31.44 0.54 10.21
CA GLY A 91 32.24 0.52 11.44
C GLY A 91 32.37 -0.85 12.13
N ASP A 92 33.52 -1.07 12.77
CA ASP A 92 33.91 -2.34 13.41
C ASP A 92 32.96 -2.82 14.52
N ILE A 93 32.25 -1.90 15.16
CA ILE A 93 31.26 -2.20 16.22
C ILE A 93 29.99 -2.82 15.63
N GLY A 94 29.56 -2.41 14.43
CA GLY A 94 28.42 -3.00 13.72
C GLY A 94 28.73 -4.40 13.17
N ARG A 95 29.96 -4.60 12.69
CA ARG A 95 30.47 -5.92 12.25
C ARG A 95 30.51 -6.92 13.40
N LEU A 96 30.98 -6.46 14.58
CA LEU A 96 30.98 -7.27 15.78
C LEU A 96 29.53 -7.57 16.22
N GLY A 97 28.62 -6.59 16.26
CA GLY A 97 27.22 -6.80 16.65
C GLY A 97 26.49 -7.90 15.85
N LEU A 98 26.74 -8.02 14.54
CA LEU A 98 26.12 -9.03 13.69
C LEU A 98 26.74 -10.43 13.88
N ALA A 99 28.08 -10.54 13.96
CA ALA A 99 28.79 -11.81 14.17
C ALA A 99 28.35 -12.54 15.45
N LEU A 100 27.89 -11.74 16.39
CA LEU A 100 27.51 -12.09 17.74
C LEU A 100 26.04 -12.56 17.84
N VAL A 101 25.15 -12.01 17.01
CA VAL A 101 23.78 -12.57 16.81
C VAL A 101 23.83 -13.90 16.05
N LEU A 102 24.82 -14.10 15.18
CA LEU A 102 24.94 -15.26 14.31
C LEU A 102 25.58 -16.51 14.98
N LEU A 103 26.24 -16.37 16.13
CA LEU A 103 27.02 -17.45 16.76
C LEU A 103 26.66 -17.62 18.26
N PRO A 104 25.85 -18.61 18.64
CA PRO A 104 25.61 -18.91 20.04
C PRO A 104 26.81 -19.66 20.63
N GLY A 105 27.70 -18.95 21.34
CA GLY A 105 28.84 -19.51 22.09
C GLY A 105 30.21 -18.99 21.63
N ARG A 106 31.27 -19.28 22.42
CA ARG A 106 32.67 -18.90 22.07
C ARG A 106 33.09 -19.63 20.79
N PRO A 107 33.20 -18.96 19.64
CA PRO A 107 33.43 -19.64 18.36
C PRO A 107 34.91 -19.99 18.20
N ASP A 108 35.19 -21.07 17.47
CA ASP A 108 36.54 -21.35 17.00
C ASP A 108 36.91 -20.41 15.83
N ALA A 109 38.18 -20.44 15.43
CA ALA A 109 38.71 -19.56 14.39
C ALA A 109 38.04 -19.76 13.01
N VAL A 110 37.43 -20.93 12.77
CA VAL A 110 36.75 -21.24 11.51
C VAL A 110 35.36 -20.61 11.49
N ALA A 111 34.63 -20.68 12.60
CA ALA A 111 33.33 -20.02 12.76
C ALA A 111 33.44 -18.48 12.71
N LEU A 112 34.50 -17.90 13.26
CA LEU A 112 34.82 -16.47 13.14
C LEU A 112 35.09 -16.06 11.69
N LYS A 113 35.89 -16.84 10.96
CA LYS A 113 36.20 -16.57 9.54
C LYS A 113 34.98 -16.74 8.63
N TYR A 114 34.10 -17.67 8.97
CA TYR A 114 32.80 -17.85 8.30
C TYR A 114 31.86 -16.65 8.54
N ALA A 115 31.76 -16.16 9.78
CA ALA A 115 30.97 -14.98 10.10
C ALA A 115 31.52 -13.71 9.43
N GLU A 116 32.84 -13.54 9.35
CA GLU A 116 33.49 -12.45 8.59
C GLU A 116 33.11 -12.50 7.10
N THR A 117 33.18 -13.68 6.48
CA THR A 117 32.83 -13.87 5.06
C THR A 117 31.34 -13.59 4.80
N LEU A 118 30.46 -14.04 5.70
CA LEU A 118 29.02 -13.81 5.62
C LEU A 118 28.66 -12.33 5.81
N LEU A 119 29.35 -11.66 6.73
CA LEU A 119 29.27 -10.22 6.94
C LEU A 119 29.67 -9.46 5.69
N GLU A 120 30.86 -9.73 5.13
CA GLU A 120 31.32 -9.08 3.88
C GLU A 120 30.32 -9.27 2.73
N ALA A 121 29.73 -10.46 2.58
CA ALA A 121 28.70 -10.72 1.58
C ALA A 121 27.41 -9.92 1.81
N MET A 122 26.96 -9.76 3.07
CA MET A 122 25.80 -8.94 3.42
C MET A 122 26.05 -7.44 3.23
N ILE A 123 27.28 -6.99 3.51
CA ILE A 123 27.74 -5.61 3.30
C ILE A 123 27.67 -5.25 1.82
N ASP A 124 28.20 -6.12 0.97
CA ASP A 124 28.22 -5.90 -0.47
C ASP A 124 26.82 -6.06 -1.10
N ALA A 125 25.97 -6.93 -0.56
CA ALA A 125 24.57 -7.06 -0.99
C ALA A 125 23.70 -5.84 -0.60
N SER A 126 23.84 -5.31 0.62
CA SER A 126 23.15 -4.07 1.02
C SER A 126 23.73 -2.82 0.34
N ARG A 127 25.03 -2.80 0.01
CA ARG A 127 25.58 -1.77 -0.89
C ARG A 127 24.96 -1.88 -2.28
N TYR A 128 24.85 -3.09 -2.82
CA TYR A 128 24.22 -3.34 -4.11
C TYR A 128 22.73 -2.92 -4.14
N GLU A 129 21.98 -3.17 -3.07
CA GLU A 129 20.56 -2.76 -2.95
C GLU A 129 20.40 -1.24 -2.82
N ASN A 130 21.30 -0.56 -2.11
CA ASN A 130 21.34 0.91 -2.03
C ASN A 130 21.90 1.58 -3.30
N GLU A 131 22.83 0.94 -4.02
CA GLU A 131 23.47 1.44 -5.25
C GLU A 131 22.61 1.21 -6.50
N MET A 132 21.72 0.19 -6.49
CA MET A 132 20.65 -0.01 -7.49
C MET A 132 19.76 1.22 -7.68
N HIS A 133 19.64 2.06 -6.65
CA HIS A 133 18.90 3.31 -6.72
C HIS A 133 19.72 4.49 -7.27
N ARG A 134 21.04 4.34 -7.49
CA ARG A 134 21.93 5.44 -7.88
C ARG A 134 22.75 5.22 -9.17
N PHE A 135 23.09 4.00 -9.61
CA PHE A 135 23.82 3.77 -10.89
C PHE A 135 23.49 2.43 -11.57
N GLY A 136 23.68 2.35 -12.90
CA GLY A 136 23.33 1.20 -13.76
C GLY A 136 24.26 -0.03 -13.67
N THR A 137 23.73 -1.21 -14.00
CA THR A 137 24.28 -2.54 -13.74
C THR A 137 25.25 -3.07 -14.80
N GLY A 138 26.55 -2.84 -14.65
CA GLY A 138 27.59 -3.38 -15.55
C GLY A 138 28.06 -4.83 -15.26
N PRO A 139 28.79 -5.47 -16.20
CA PRO A 139 29.29 -6.87 -16.12
C PRO A 139 30.12 -7.20 -14.86
N ALA A 140 30.75 -6.19 -14.25
CA ALA A 140 31.53 -6.36 -13.03
C ALA A 140 30.67 -6.75 -11.81
N GLY A 141 29.43 -6.26 -11.73
CA GLY A 141 28.48 -6.62 -10.66
C GLY A 141 28.02 -8.07 -10.74
N GLN A 142 27.87 -8.59 -11.97
CA GLN A 142 27.49 -9.99 -12.20
C GLN A 142 28.61 -10.98 -11.84
N ALA A 143 29.87 -10.63 -12.11
CA ALA A 143 31.02 -11.46 -11.74
C ALA A 143 31.25 -11.52 -10.22
N LEU A 144 30.89 -10.45 -9.49
CA LEU A 144 30.95 -10.41 -8.02
C LEU A 144 29.90 -11.35 -7.39
N ALA A 145 28.65 -11.28 -7.87
CA ALA A 145 27.57 -12.13 -7.40
C ALA A 145 27.87 -13.63 -7.60
N HIS A 146 28.47 -13.99 -8.74
CA HIS A 146 28.90 -15.37 -9.02
C HIS A 146 29.98 -15.90 -8.07
N ARG A 147 30.94 -15.07 -7.62
CA ARG A 147 31.98 -15.50 -6.67
C ARG A 147 31.43 -15.72 -5.26
N LEU A 148 30.51 -14.86 -4.82
CA LEU A 148 29.88 -14.95 -3.50
C LEU A 148 29.03 -16.22 -3.37
N LEU A 149 28.29 -16.60 -4.41
CA LEU A 149 27.51 -17.85 -4.42
C LEU A 149 28.37 -19.11 -4.32
N SER A 150 29.51 -19.15 -5.01
CA SER A 150 30.43 -20.30 -4.94
C SER A 150 31.02 -20.48 -3.54
N GLN A 151 31.14 -19.40 -2.77
CA GLN A 151 31.63 -19.44 -1.39
C GLN A 151 30.52 -19.85 -0.40
N VAL A 152 29.28 -19.39 -0.61
CA VAL A 152 28.11 -19.76 0.23
C VAL A 152 27.69 -21.21 0.01
N ALA A 153 27.77 -21.73 -1.21
CA ALA A 153 27.39 -23.10 -1.55
C ALA A 153 28.28 -24.19 -0.92
N ALA A 154 29.48 -23.83 -0.44
CA ALA A 154 30.45 -24.77 0.13
C ALA A 154 30.39 -24.89 1.68
N ALA A 155 29.44 -24.22 2.34
CA ALA A 155 29.38 -24.14 3.81
C ALA A 155 28.27 -25.02 4.44
N PRO A 156 28.54 -25.72 5.56
CA PRO A 156 27.56 -26.62 6.20
C PRO A 156 26.46 -25.87 6.97
N VAL A 157 25.20 -26.28 6.77
CA VAL A 157 23.99 -25.58 7.28
C VAL A 157 23.33 -26.35 8.43
N LYS A 158 22.96 -25.70 9.55
CA LYS A 158 22.48 -26.39 10.77
C LYS A 158 21.23 -25.82 11.47
N THR A 159 20.68 -24.65 11.09
CA THR A 159 19.55 -24.02 11.82
C THR A 159 18.39 -23.49 10.96
N LEU A 160 17.22 -23.24 11.60
CA LEU A 160 16.03 -22.59 10.99
C LEU A 160 16.31 -21.15 10.52
N HIS A 161 17.31 -20.49 11.12
CA HIS A 161 17.77 -19.15 10.75
C HIS A 161 18.62 -19.20 9.45
N ASP A 162 19.43 -20.24 9.28
CA ASP A 162 20.19 -20.47 8.04
C ASP A 162 19.26 -20.74 6.84
N ARG A 163 18.06 -21.29 7.09
CA ARG A 163 16.99 -21.45 6.07
C ARG A 163 16.36 -20.12 5.66
N LYS A 164 16.28 -19.13 6.56
CA LYS A 164 15.80 -17.76 6.28
C LYS A 164 16.83 -16.91 5.52
N LEU A 165 18.13 -17.10 5.74
CA LEU A 165 19.18 -16.44 4.97
C LEU A 165 19.30 -17.01 3.55
N ASN A 166 19.16 -18.33 3.42
CA ASN A 166 19.02 -18.97 2.11
C ASN A 166 17.76 -18.49 1.36
N TRP A 167 16.66 -18.21 2.07
CA TRP A 167 15.46 -17.58 1.50
C TRP A 167 15.78 -16.21 0.88
N ILE A 168 16.48 -15.32 1.57
CA ILE A 168 16.86 -13.99 1.03
C ILE A 168 17.73 -14.12 -0.22
N LEU A 169 18.70 -15.05 -0.22
CA LEU A 169 19.63 -15.25 -1.33
C LEU A 169 18.97 -15.95 -2.54
N VAL A 170 18.18 -17.01 -2.33
CA VAL A 170 17.51 -17.78 -3.40
C VAL A 170 16.38 -16.97 -4.05
N THR A 171 15.64 -16.18 -3.28
CA THR A 171 14.53 -15.37 -3.82
C THR A 171 15.05 -14.23 -4.72
N ASN A 172 16.26 -13.71 -4.44
CA ASN A 172 16.93 -12.72 -5.29
C ASN A 172 17.64 -13.34 -6.53
N TYR A 173 17.84 -14.66 -6.59
CA TYR A 173 18.65 -15.33 -7.61
C TYR A 173 17.89 -16.26 -8.58
N LYS A 174 16.54 -16.17 -8.66
CA LYS A 174 15.68 -16.96 -9.58
C LYS A 174 16.01 -16.82 -11.09
N TYR A 175 17.06 -16.08 -11.48
CA TYR A 175 17.45 -15.80 -12.88
C TYR A 175 18.85 -16.29 -13.30
N LEU A 176 19.45 -17.27 -12.60
CA LEU A 176 20.50 -18.08 -13.23
C LEU A 176 19.88 -19.01 -14.27
N THR A 177 19.59 -18.40 -15.41
CA THR A 177 19.11 -19.04 -16.63
C THR A 177 19.86 -20.34 -16.91
N ARG A 178 19.10 -21.32 -17.44
CA ARG A 178 19.45 -22.66 -17.96
C ARG A 178 20.93 -22.98 -18.23
N LYS A 179 21.75 -22.01 -18.65
CA LYS A 179 23.18 -22.14 -18.87
C LYS A 179 23.95 -22.46 -17.58
N ALA A 180 23.62 -21.84 -16.44
CA ALA A 180 24.26 -22.15 -15.16
C ALA A 180 23.84 -23.53 -14.63
N ALA A 181 22.55 -23.88 -14.71
CA ALA A 181 22.05 -25.21 -14.36
C ALA A 181 22.67 -26.31 -15.24
N ALA A 182 22.78 -26.10 -16.56
CA ALA A 182 23.45 -27.04 -17.47
C ALA A 182 24.97 -27.18 -17.23
N THR A 183 25.60 -26.23 -16.54
CA THR A 183 27.04 -26.25 -16.24
C THR A 183 27.35 -26.68 -14.80
N ALA A 184 26.41 -26.53 -13.85
CA ALA A 184 26.55 -26.89 -12.44
C ALA A 184 26.04 -28.31 -12.11
N LEU A 185 25.10 -28.85 -12.90
CA LEU A 185 24.55 -30.22 -12.72
C LEU A 185 25.53 -31.36 -13.05
N THR A 186 26.80 -31.06 -13.33
CA THR A 186 27.85 -32.06 -13.46
C THR A 186 28.52 -32.44 -12.13
N ASP A 187 28.22 -31.73 -11.04
CA ASP A 187 28.88 -31.93 -9.75
C ASP A 187 27.90 -32.48 -8.69
N TYR A 188 27.98 -33.80 -8.46
CA TYR A 188 27.11 -34.56 -7.55
C TYR A 188 27.13 -34.06 -6.09
N ALA A 189 28.18 -33.33 -5.69
CA ALA A 189 28.39 -32.88 -4.30
C ALA A 189 27.38 -31.82 -3.81
N PHE A 190 26.83 -30.99 -4.71
CA PHE A 190 25.84 -29.97 -4.35
C PHE A 190 24.46 -30.57 -4.06
N GLU A 191 24.16 -31.70 -4.71
CA GLU A 191 22.89 -32.40 -4.60
C GLU A 191 22.78 -33.21 -3.30
N ASP A 192 23.87 -33.89 -2.91
CA ASP A 192 23.94 -34.63 -1.64
C ASP A 192 23.88 -33.69 -0.43
N ALA A 193 24.44 -32.49 -0.52
CA ALA A 193 24.33 -31.46 0.52
C ALA A 193 22.88 -30.99 0.73
N LEU A 194 22.09 -30.83 -0.35
CA LEU A 194 20.69 -30.39 -0.23
C LEU A 194 19.77 -31.50 0.35
N LEU A 195 20.08 -32.77 0.06
CA LEU A 195 19.42 -33.96 0.62
C LEU A 195 19.76 -34.19 2.11
N GLU A 196 21.04 -34.07 2.50
CA GLU A 196 21.47 -34.22 3.90
C GLU A 196 20.97 -33.09 4.82
N HIS A 197 20.71 -31.89 4.29
CA HIS A 197 20.32 -30.72 5.09
C HIS A 197 18.80 -30.45 5.20
N GLY A 198 17.97 -31.37 4.69
CA GLY A 198 16.51 -31.35 4.92
C GLY A 198 15.77 -30.16 4.28
N LEU A 199 16.31 -29.62 3.18
CA LEU A 199 15.68 -28.57 2.36
C LEU A 199 14.63 -29.13 1.39
N LEU A 200 14.45 -30.45 1.37
CA LEU A 200 13.34 -31.18 0.78
C LEU A 200 12.31 -31.51 1.86
N TYR A 201 11.25 -30.70 2.00
CA TYR A 201 10.18 -30.98 2.97
C TYR A 201 8.88 -31.38 2.26
N HIS A 202 8.80 -32.65 1.84
CA HIS A 202 7.57 -33.46 1.80
C HIS A 202 7.93 -34.96 1.87
N SER A 203 8.68 -35.37 2.90
CA SER A 203 9.08 -36.78 3.10
C SER A 203 8.15 -37.61 4.00
N ARG A 204 7.00 -37.07 4.47
CA ARG A 204 6.05 -37.84 5.29
C ARG A 204 5.09 -38.75 4.50
N HIS A 205 5.21 -38.85 3.18
CA HIS A 205 4.27 -39.62 2.34
C HIS A 205 4.90 -40.72 1.46
N PHE A 206 6.20 -40.97 1.55
CA PHE A 206 6.81 -42.09 0.86
C PHE A 206 7.15 -43.20 1.86
N GLY A 207 6.46 -44.34 1.72
CA GLY A 207 6.70 -45.55 2.51
C GLY A 207 8.08 -46.17 2.27
N PRO A 208 8.39 -47.29 2.95
CA PRO A 208 9.73 -47.88 3.01
C PRO A 208 10.38 -48.35 1.69
N GLU A 209 9.73 -48.16 0.54
CA GLU A 209 10.13 -48.76 -0.75
C GLU A 209 11.00 -47.86 -1.63
N LEU A 210 11.31 -46.62 -1.21
CA LEU A 210 12.16 -45.71 -2.00
C LEU A 210 13.68 -45.83 -1.70
N LEU A 211 14.09 -46.87 -0.98
CA LEU A 211 15.49 -47.13 -0.61
C LEU A 211 16.15 -48.28 -1.41
N GLN A 212 15.66 -48.63 -2.60
CA GLN A 212 16.41 -49.54 -3.47
C GLN A 212 16.76 -48.95 -4.84
N GLU A 213 18.07 -48.76 -5.00
CA GLU A 213 18.92 -48.72 -6.18
C GLU A 213 18.50 -47.84 -7.38
N THR A 214 18.90 -46.57 -7.24
CA THR A 214 19.33 -45.63 -8.31
C THR A 214 18.24 -44.98 -9.18
N PRO A 215 17.68 -43.83 -8.75
CA PRO A 215 16.96 -42.92 -9.64
C PRO A 215 17.95 -42.20 -10.57
N GLY A 216 17.76 -42.27 -11.87
CA GLY A 216 18.63 -41.65 -12.89
C GLY A 216 18.61 -40.10 -12.91
N GLN A 217 19.63 -39.53 -13.57
CA GLN A 217 20.01 -38.10 -13.62
C GLN A 217 18.90 -37.07 -13.95
N LEU A 218 17.75 -37.48 -14.51
CA LEU A 218 16.65 -36.55 -14.78
C LEU A 218 15.77 -36.30 -13.54
N ALA A 219 15.67 -37.22 -12.58
CA ALA A 219 14.65 -37.21 -11.53
C ALA A 219 14.83 -36.16 -10.41
N ARG A 220 15.93 -35.39 -10.40
CA ARG A 220 16.33 -34.54 -9.27
C ARG A 220 16.31 -33.02 -9.54
N ALA A 221 16.34 -32.59 -10.80
CA ALA A 221 16.08 -31.20 -11.21
C ALA A 221 14.65 -30.71 -10.88
N HIS A 222 13.82 -31.61 -10.38
CA HIS A 222 12.38 -31.54 -10.11
C HIS A 222 12.00 -30.58 -8.97
N TYR A 223 12.94 -30.19 -8.11
CA TYR A 223 12.60 -29.51 -6.86
C TYR A 223 12.72 -27.97 -6.88
N TYR A 224 13.54 -27.38 -7.75
CA TYR A 224 13.85 -25.94 -7.68
C TYR A 224 13.32 -25.08 -8.83
N SER A 225 12.94 -25.67 -9.97
CA SER A 225 12.21 -24.93 -10.99
C SER A 225 10.74 -25.33 -10.97
N VAL A 226 9.86 -24.34 -10.83
CA VAL A 226 8.40 -24.50 -10.97
C VAL A 226 8.07 -25.27 -12.25
N ILE A 227 8.85 -25.03 -13.32
CA ILE A 227 8.80 -25.76 -14.60
C ILE A 227 9.06 -27.27 -14.43
N ALA A 228 10.13 -27.66 -13.72
CA ALA A 228 10.47 -29.07 -13.52
C ALA A 228 9.52 -29.79 -12.56
N ARG A 229 8.94 -29.09 -11.56
CA ARG A 229 7.91 -29.66 -10.69
C ARG A 229 6.60 -29.88 -11.45
N PHE A 230 6.14 -28.85 -12.16
CA PHE A 230 4.98 -28.91 -13.05
C PHE A 230 5.10 -30.02 -14.10
N ALA A 231 6.29 -30.20 -14.69
CA ALA A 231 6.52 -31.23 -15.70
C ALA A 231 6.67 -32.66 -15.16
N SER A 232 6.89 -32.84 -13.85
CA SER A 232 7.27 -34.15 -13.28
C SER A 232 6.27 -34.77 -12.32
N GLU A 233 5.45 -33.98 -11.66
CA GLU A 233 4.24 -34.47 -11.01
C GLU A 233 3.28 -34.87 -12.14
N ASN A 234 3.38 -36.12 -12.63
CA ASN A 234 2.46 -36.63 -13.64
C ASN A 234 1.10 -36.88 -12.99
N GLU A 235 0.34 -35.80 -12.81
CA GLU A 235 -0.97 -35.80 -12.16
C GLU A 235 -2.11 -36.07 -13.14
N LYS A 236 -1.79 -36.26 -14.43
CA LYS A 236 -2.75 -36.64 -15.47
C LYS A 236 -3.46 -37.92 -15.06
N GLY A 237 -4.78 -37.80 -14.87
CA GLY A 237 -5.64 -38.91 -14.46
C GLY A 237 -5.68 -39.18 -12.94
N SER A 238 -5.05 -38.34 -12.11
CA SER A 238 -5.20 -38.44 -10.66
C SER A 238 -6.67 -38.24 -10.25
N ALA A 239 -7.08 -38.89 -9.16
CA ALA A 239 -8.47 -38.82 -8.70
C ALA A 239 -8.87 -37.40 -8.28
N TRP A 240 -7.95 -36.61 -7.70
CA TRP A 240 -8.22 -35.25 -7.29
C TRP A 240 -8.36 -34.31 -8.51
N LEU A 241 -7.49 -34.45 -9.51
CA LEU A 241 -7.56 -33.64 -10.73
C LEU A 241 -8.82 -33.95 -11.53
N SER A 242 -9.23 -35.22 -11.58
CA SER A 242 -10.52 -35.63 -12.15
C SER A 242 -11.70 -34.97 -11.44
N ARG A 243 -11.69 -34.87 -10.10
CA ARG A 243 -12.73 -34.15 -9.34
C ARG A 243 -12.70 -32.66 -9.63
N ALA A 244 -11.52 -32.03 -9.58
CA ALA A 244 -11.35 -30.61 -9.89
C ALA A 244 -11.89 -30.25 -11.30
N LYS A 245 -11.61 -31.12 -12.29
CA LYS A 245 -12.12 -30.99 -13.65
C LYS A 245 -13.63 -31.16 -13.80
N SER A 246 -14.25 -31.98 -12.97
CA SER A 246 -15.67 -32.33 -13.08
C SER A 246 -16.62 -31.15 -12.87
N VAL A 247 -16.11 -30.03 -12.35
CA VAL A 247 -16.83 -28.77 -12.25
C VAL A 247 -17.06 -28.18 -13.64
N MET A 248 -18.24 -28.42 -14.19
CA MET A 248 -18.63 -28.02 -15.55
C MET A 248 -19.81 -27.02 -15.57
N THR A 249 -20.08 -26.35 -14.45
CA THR A 249 -21.13 -25.33 -14.36
C THR A 249 -20.52 -23.98 -13.98
N PRO A 250 -20.74 -22.91 -14.77
CA PRO A 250 -20.30 -21.57 -14.41
C PRO A 250 -20.92 -21.15 -13.08
N ARG A 251 -20.08 -20.69 -12.15
CA ARG A 251 -20.47 -20.39 -10.76
C ARG A 251 -19.74 -19.21 -10.13
N LEU A 252 -18.65 -18.76 -10.75
CA LEU A 252 -17.77 -17.72 -10.24
C LEU A 252 -18.02 -16.39 -10.95
N VAL A 253 -17.90 -16.39 -12.29
CA VAL A 253 -18.03 -15.17 -13.12
C VAL A 253 -19.50 -14.79 -13.28
N ALA A 254 -20.32 -15.77 -13.63
CA ALA A 254 -21.77 -15.68 -13.68
C ALA A 254 -22.32 -17.12 -13.60
N THR A 255 -23.46 -17.31 -12.95
CA THR A 255 -24.19 -18.57 -13.05
C THR A 255 -24.70 -18.80 -14.47
N ALA A 256 -25.01 -20.05 -14.84
CA ALA A 256 -25.58 -20.36 -16.15
C ALA A 256 -26.87 -19.55 -16.45
N GLU A 257 -27.69 -19.32 -15.43
CA GLU A 257 -28.93 -18.54 -15.52
C GLU A 257 -28.65 -17.04 -15.70
N GLU A 258 -27.79 -16.45 -14.86
CA GLU A 258 -27.37 -15.04 -14.99
C GLU A 258 -26.75 -14.76 -16.36
N TRP A 259 -25.90 -15.67 -16.85
CA TRP A 259 -25.27 -15.50 -18.15
C TRP A 259 -26.28 -15.56 -19.30
N SER A 260 -27.23 -16.50 -19.24
CA SER A 260 -28.30 -16.62 -20.24
C SER A 260 -29.18 -15.37 -20.27
N ARG A 261 -29.52 -14.82 -19.10
CA ARG A 261 -30.26 -13.55 -18.98
C ARG A 261 -29.47 -12.37 -19.53
N MET A 262 -28.17 -12.28 -19.23
CA MET A 262 -27.29 -11.24 -19.76
C MET A 262 -27.25 -11.27 -21.30
N ILE A 263 -27.09 -12.44 -21.92
CA ILE A 263 -27.10 -12.57 -23.39
C ILE A 263 -28.44 -12.13 -23.97
N ALA A 264 -29.56 -12.56 -23.38
CA ALA A 264 -30.90 -12.17 -23.83
C ALA A 264 -31.12 -10.65 -23.74
N ARG A 265 -30.75 -10.04 -22.60
CA ARG A 265 -30.79 -8.59 -22.37
C ARG A 265 -30.00 -7.82 -23.42
N ASN A 266 -28.78 -8.28 -23.69
CA ASN A 266 -27.85 -7.60 -24.58
C ASN A 266 -28.26 -7.62 -26.06
N ARG A 267 -29.23 -8.49 -26.44
CA ARG A 267 -29.83 -8.51 -27.79
C ARG A 267 -30.94 -7.47 -27.97
N THR A 268 -31.35 -6.77 -26.91
CA THR A 268 -32.42 -5.77 -27.00
C THR A 268 -31.91 -4.44 -27.55
N PRO A 269 -32.77 -3.64 -28.24
CA PRO A 269 -32.37 -2.34 -28.79
C PRO A 269 -31.79 -1.37 -27.76
N ALA A 270 -32.23 -1.47 -26.50
CA ALA A 270 -31.78 -0.61 -25.41
C ALA A 270 -30.27 -0.76 -25.13
N TYR A 271 -29.68 -1.94 -25.37
CA TYR A 271 -28.26 -2.23 -25.14
C TYR A 271 -27.42 -2.21 -26.42
N ALA A 272 -28.00 -1.87 -27.58
CA ALA A 272 -27.30 -1.96 -28.87
C ALA A 272 -26.02 -1.10 -28.92
N ALA A 273 -26.03 0.09 -28.31
CA ALA A 273 -24.85 0.96 -28.25
C ALA A 273 -23.72 0.40 -27.37
N GLU A 274 -24.06 -0.22 -26.24
CA GLU A 274 -23.10 -0.89 -25.35
C GLU A 274 -22.50 -2.13 -26.02
N MET A 275 -23.36 -2.94 -26.66
CA MET A 275 -22.94 -4.11 -27.41
C MET A 275 -21.99 -3.72 -28.55
N LYS A 276 -22.31 -2.66 -29.31
CA LYS A 276 -21.44 -2.14 -30.36
C LYS A 276 -20.05 -1.78 -29.82
N ARG A 277 -19.97 -0.99 -28.74
CA ARG A 277 -18.69 -0.64 -28.10
C ARG A 277 -17.91 -1.86 -27.64
N THR A 278 -18.60 -2.84 -27.05
CA THR A 278 -17.98 -4.09 -26.57
C THR A 278 -17.35 -4.89 -27.71
N LEU A 279 -18.08 -5.02 -28.84
CA LEU A 279 -17.58 -5.73 -30.02
C LEU A 279 -16.47 -4.97 -30.76
N GLU A 280 -16.56 -3.65 -30.84
CA GLU A 280 -15.49 -2.81 -31.40
C GLU A 280 -14.20 -2.93 -30.57
N ALA A 281 -14.31 -2.91 -29.24
CA ALA A 281 -13.15 -3.12 -28.35
C ALA A 281 -12.53 -4.51 -28.52
N ALA A 282 -13.36 -5.56 -28.67
CA ALA A 282 -12.87 -6.92 -28.92
C ALA A 282 -12.23 -7.07 -30.31
N ALA A 283 -12.77 -6.43 -31.34
CA ALA A 283 -12.17 -6.38 -32.67
C ALA A 283 -10.83 -5.64 -32.65
N ALA A 284 -10.74 -4.51 -31.95
CA ALA A 284 -9.49 -3.78 -31.75
C ALA A 284 -8.45 -4.63 -31.00
N ALA A 285 -8.88 -5.37 -29.97
CA ALA A 285 -8.02 -6.31 -29.24
C ALA A 285 -7.44 -7.41 -30.14
N LEU A 286 -8.21 -7.97 -31.06
CA LEU A 286 -7.71 -8.93 -32.05
C LEU A 286 -6.68 -8.32 -33.00
N ALA A 287 -6.85 -7.05 -33.36
CA ALA A 287 -5.96 -6.33 -34.26
C ALA A 287 -4.66 -5.84 -33.60
N LEU A 288 -4.55 -5.90 -32.27
CA LEU A 288 -3.33 -5.51 -31.56
C LEU A 288 -2.16 -6.41 -31.97
N ASP A 289 -1.09 -5.81 -32.48
CA ASP A 289 0.18 -6.49 -32.74
C ASP A 289 1.01 -6.62 -31.45
N VAL A 290 0.44 -7.34 -30.48
CA VAL A 290 1.11 -7.71 -29.23
C VAL A 290 1.23 -9.23 -29.18
N PRO A 291 2.45 -9.79 -29.08
CA PRO A 291 2.61 -11.22 -28.90
C PRO A 291 2.08 -11.64 -27.52
N VAL A 292 1.23 -12.67 -27.51
CA VAL A 292 0.64 -13.25 -26.29
C VAL A 292 1.52 -14.31 -25.64
N TYR A 293 2.64 -14.62 -26.28
CA TYR A 293 3.73 -15.47 -25.82
C TYR A 293 5.04 -14.73 -26.16
N TYR A 294 5.95 -14.60 -25.21
CA TYR A 294 7.18 -13.84 -25.41
C TYR A 294 8.30 -14.37 -24.52
N GLU A 295 9.55 -14.26 -24.96
CA GLU A 295 10.66 -14.61 -24.07
C GLU A 295 10.81 -13.53 -22.98
N PRO A 296 10.83 -13.91 -21.69
CA PRO A 296 10.98 -12.93 -20.63
C PRO A 296 12.38 -12.32 -20.64
N ALA A 297 12.48 -11.00 -20.45
CA ALA A 297 13.74 -10.26 -20.53
C ALA A 297 14.83 -10.88 -19.64
N PRO A 298 16.06 -11.07 -20.15
CA PRO A 298 17.11 -11.81 -19.46
C PRO A 298 17.70 -11.09 -18.24
N ASN A 299 17.46 -9.78 -18.11
CA ASN A 299 18.01 -8.94 -17.06
C ASN A 299 17.06 -7.77 -16.71
N LEU A 300 17.41 -7.00 -15.67
CA LEU A 300 16.62 -5.90 -15.12
C LEU A 300 16.45 -4.73 -16.09
N ASP A 301 17.48 -4.39 -16.87
CA ASP A 301 17.47 -3.25 -17.81
C ASP A 301 16.48 -3.44 -18.97
N GLU A 302 16.23 -4.68 -19.36
CA GLU A 302 15.30 -5.03 -20.44
C GLU A 302 13.86 -5.33 -19.94
N ARG A 303 13.61 -5.40 -18.62
CA ARG A 303 12.30 -5.75 -18.03
C ARG A 303 11.15 -4.82 -18.41
N GLY A 304 11.44 -3.53 -18.63
CA GLY A 304 10.44 -2.57 -19.08
C GLY A 304 9.75 -3.00 -20.39
N ARG A 305 10.42 -3.78 -21.25
CA ARG A 305 9.85 -4.35 -22.47
C ARG A 305 8.88 -5.48 -22.15
N THR A 306 9.26 -6.43 -21.29
CA THR A 306 8.40 -7.54 -20.90
C THR A 306 7.15 -7.08 -20.16
N ASN A 307 7.26 -6.05 -19.31
CA ASN A 307 6.10 -5.46 -18.62
C ASN A 307 5.09 -4.85 -19.61
N ALA A 308 5.58 -4.13 -20.62
CA ALA A 308 4.72 -3.58 -21.67
C ALA A 308 4.01 -4.67 -22.49
N LEU A 309 4.67 -5.81 -22.71
CA LEU A 309 4.08 -6.99 -23.34
C LEU A 309 2.99 -7.61 -22.46
N ALA A 310 3.26 -7.85 -21.17
CA ALA A 310 2.28 -8.36 -20.21
C ALA A 310 1.03 -7.45 -20.12
N GLN A 311 1.22 -6.13 -20.05
CA GLN A 311 0.12 -5.17 -20.10
C GLN A 311 -0.65 -5.25 -21.43
N GLY A 312 0.06 -5.48 -22.53
CA GLY A 312 -0.55 -5.70 -23.84
C GLY A 312 -1.38 -6.99 -23.92
N VAL A 313 -0.97 -8.06 -23.23
CA VAL A 313 -1.76 -9.29 -23.11
C VAL A 313 -3.10 -9.01 -22.45
N GLY A 314 -3.14 -8.29 -21.32
CA GLY A 314 -4.44 -8.00 -20.70
C GLY A 314 -5.29 -7.00 -21.49
N ARG A 315 -4.69 -6.11 -22.30
CA ARG A 315 -5.41 -5.32 -23.33
C ARG A 315 -6.09 -6.20 -24.39
N LYS A 316 -5.62 -7.43 -24.61
CA LYS A 316 -6.32 -8.44 -25.42
C LYS A 316 -7.35 -9.22 -24.60
N MET A 317 -6.93 -9.72 -23.45
CA MET A 317 -7.69 -10.64 -22.62
C MET A 317 -9.04 -10.06 -22.16
N GLY A 318 -9.04 -8.82 -21.67
CA GLY A 318 -10.24 -8.16 -21.12
C GLY A 318 -11.37 -7.97 -22.14
N PRO A 319 -11.13 -7.30 -23.29
CA PRO A 319 -12.15 -7.10 -24.31
C PRO A 319 -12.69 -8.39 -24.92
N LEU A 320 -11.84 -9.39 -25.14
CA LEU A 320 -12.28 -10.70 -25.66
C LEU A 320 -13.19 -11.43 -24.68
N ARG A 321 -12.82 -11.45 -23.38
CA ARG A 321 -13.68 -11.97 -22.31
C ARG A 321 -15.01 -11.24 -22.26
N ALA A 322 -15.00 -9.91 -22.33
CA ALA A 322 -16.21 -9.09 -22.28
C ALA A 322 -17.15 -9.39 -23.45
N ALA A 323 -16.63 -9.47 -24.68
CA ALA A 323 -17.44 -9.83 -25.85
C ALA A 323 -18.00 -11.25 -25.77
N TYR A 324 -17.21 -12.22 -25.29
CA TYR A 324 -17.68 -13.59 -25.10
C TYR A 324 -18.82 -13.66 -24.07
N LEU A 325 -18.64 -13.01 -22.91
CA LEU A 325 -19.69 -12.91 -21.91
C LEU A 325 -20.94 -12.23 -22.47
N ALA A 326 -20.77 -11.11 -23.20
CA ALA A 326 -21.90 -10.33 -23.69
C ALA A 326 -22.73 -11.04 -24.76
N THR A 327 -22.13 -11.92 -25.56
CA THR A 327 -22.76 -12.52 -26.76
C THR A 327 -23.00 -14.02 -26.68
N GLY A 328 -22.15 -14.75 -25.94
CA GLY A 328 -22.05 -16.20 -26.01
C GLY A 328 -21.44 -16.73 -27.31
N ASP A 329 -20.93 -15.87 -28.20
CA ASP A 329 -20.37 -16.28 -29.49
C ASP A 329 -18.99 -16.93 -29.32
N GLU A 330 -18.87 -18.19 -29.73
CA GLU A 330 -17.66 -18.99 -29.65
C GLU A 330 -16.46 -18.36 -30.35
N LYS A 331 -16.64 -17.51 -31.36
CA LYS A 331 -15.54 -16.78 -31.99
C LYS A 331 -14.72 -16.02 -30.94
N TRP A 332 -15.40 -15.27 -30.07
CA TRP A 332 -14.75 -14.51 -29.00
C TRP A 332 -14.22 -15.43 -27.90
N GLY A 333 -14.95 -16.50 -27.59
CA GLY A 333 -14.53 -17.51 -26.61
C GLY A 333 -13.24 -18.22 -27.01
N ARG A 334 -13.10 -18.62 -28.28
CA ARG A 334 -11.89 -19.23 -28.83
C ARG A 334 -10.72 -18.26 -28.86
N ALA A 335 -10.93 -17.02 -29.30
CA ALA A 335 -9.88 -16.00 -29.24
C ALA A 335 -9.43 -15.72 -27.80
N TYR A 336 -10.36 -15.62 -26.85
CA TYR A 336 -10.05 -15.46 -25.43
C TYR A 336 -9.26 -16.66 -24.89
N LYS A 337 -9.69 -17.88 -25.22
CA LYS A 337 -8.99 -19.12 -24.90
C LYS A 337 -7.55 -19.10 -25.42
N ASP A 338 -7.32 -18.69 -26.66
CA ASP A 338 -5.98 -18.70 -27.26
C ASP A 338 -5.01 -17.80 -26.47
N VAL A 339 -5.48 -16.65 -25.99
CA VAL A 339 -4.71 -15.77 -25.10
C VAL A 339 -4.42 -16.46 -23.77
N VAL A 340 -5.44 -17.05 -23.13
CA VAL A 340 -5.31 -17.76 -21.84
C VAL A 340 -4.32 -18.93 -21.95
N MET A 341 -4.45 -19.77 -22.98
CA MET A 341 -3.56 -20.93 -23.15
C MET A 341 -2.15 -20.52 -23.57
N SER A 342 -1.99 -19.37 -24.22
CA SER A 342 -0.66 -18.80 -24.46
C SER A 342 0.02 -18.39 -23.15
N GLN A 343 -0.73 -17.89 -22.16
CA GLN A 343 -0.20 -17.58 -20.83
C GLN A 343 0.09 -18.84 -20.01
N VAL A 344 -0.73 -19.90 -20.15
CA VAL A 344 -0.41 -21.22 -19.59
C VAL A 344 0.89 -21.74 -20.18
N ARG A 345 1.06 -21.65 -21.51
CA ARG A 345 2.31 -22.05 -22.18
C ARG A 345 3.51 -21.20 -21.75
N GLN A 346 3.33 -19.88 -21.61
CA GLN A 346 4.33 -18.95 -21.08
C GLN A 346 4.81 -19.41 -19.69
N PHE A 347 3.85 -19.78 -18.82
CA PHE A 347 4.14 -20.29 -17.49
C PHE A 347 4.91 -21.61 -17.53
N GLU A 348 4.51 -22.54 -18.40
CA GLU A 348 5.19 -23.83 -18.57
C GLU A 348 6.62 -23.68 -19.08
N ASP A 349 6.84 -22.80 -20.06
CA ASP A 349 8.13 -22.65 -20.72
C ASP A 349 9.13 -21.85 -19.85
N TYR A 350 8.65 -20.95 -18.99
CA TYR A 350 9.50 -20.00 -18.26
C TYR A 350 9.34 -19.97 -16.74
N GLY A 351 8.34 -20.65 -16.17
CA GLY A 351 7.97 -20.49 -14.76
C GLY A 351 7.62 -19.04 -14.42
N ASP A 352 7.28 -18.27 -15.46
CA ASP A 352 7.14 -16.83 -15.39
C ASP A 352 5.71 -16.53 -14.99
N PHE A 353 5.56 -16.12 -13.74
CA PHE A 353 4.27 -15.84 -13.15
C PHE A 353 3.74 -14.45 -13.56
N ARG A 354 4.53 -13.61 -14.25
CA ARG A 354 4.42 -12.13 -14.28
C ARG A 354 3.00 -11.59 -14.39
N CYS A 355 2.56 -10.88 -13.35
CA CYS A 355 1.43 -9.98 -13.40
C CYS A 355 1.87 -8.52 -13.63
N TYR A 356 0.88 -7.70 -13.88
CA TYR A 356 0.87 -6.29 -14.26
C TYR A 356 1.77 -5.28 -13.51
N TYR A 357 2.45 -5.65 -12.41
CA TYR A 357 3.08 -4.69 -11.49
C TYR A 357 4.60 -4.83 -11.34
N ASN A 358 5.21 -3.66 -11.22
CA ASN A 358 6.60 -3.32 -11.49
C ASN A 358 7.50 -3.40 -10.24
N LEU A 359 7.89 -4.59 -9.78
CA LEU A 359 8.88 -4.71 -8.69
C LEU A 359 10.03 -5.66 -9.08
N ASN A 360 11.25 -5.24 -8.76
CA ASN A 360 12.53 -5.72 -9.32
C ASN A 360 12.96 -7.16 -8.94
N ILE A 361 12.05 -8.05 -8.56
CA ILE A 361 12.37 -9.43 -8.15
C ILE A 361 11.28 -10.38 -8.71
N PRO A 362 11.61 -11.48 -9.42
CA PRO A 362 10.62 -12.52 -9.73
C PRO A 362 10.19 -13.13 -8.40
N GLY A 363 8.90 -13.05 -8.09
CA GLY A 363 8.43 -13.30 -6.75
C GLY A 363 6.93 -13.55 -6.68
N PRO A 364 6.39 -13.80 -5.48
CA PRO A 364 4.95 -14.00 -5.25
C PRO A 364 4.05 -12.87 -5.73
N TRP A 365 4.64 -11.72 -6.08
CA TRP A 365 3.99 -10.63 -6.81
C TRP A 365 3.42 -11.07 -8.14
N ASP A 366 4.09 -11.97 -8.82
CA ASP A 366 3.77 -12.34 -10.19
C ASP A 366 2.46 -13.17 -10.27
N GLY A 367 2.18 -14.05 -9.29
CA GLY A 367 0.92 -14.83 -9.24
C GLY A 367 -0.35 -14.06 -8.86
N LEU A 368 -0.22 -12.78 -8.49
CA LEU A 368 -1.31 -11.95 -7.96
C LEU A 368 -2.38 -11.66 -9.02
N GLY A 369 -3.62 -12.01 -8.73
CA GLY A 369 -4.76 -11.81 -9.66
C GLY A 369 -4.74 -12.71 -10.90
N THR A 370 -3.61 -13.34 -11.23
CA THR A 370 -3.49 -14.37 -12.28
C THR A 370 -4.37 -15.56 -11.96
N VAL A 371 -4.35 -16.05 -10.71
CA VAL A 371 -5.24 -17.13 -10.25
C VAL A 371 -6.71 -16.75 -10.34
N VAL A 372 -7.08 -15.50 -10.04
CA VAL A 372 -8.46 -15.01 -10.18
C VAL A 372 -8.88 -15.01 -11.65
N SER A 373 -8.05 -14.44 -12.51
CA SER A 373 -8.32 -14.33 -13.95
C SER A 373 -8.42 -15.68 -14.64
N HIS A 374 -7.51 -16.61 -14.35
CA HIS A 374 -7.49 -17.94 -14.99
C HIS A 374 -8.52 -18.90 -14.40
N SER A 375 -8.83 -18.79 -13.10
CA SER A 375 -10.00 -19.51 -12.53
C SER A 375 -11.30 -19.03 -13.16
N GLY A 376 -11.44 -17.71 -13.38
CA GLY A 376 -12.57 -17.15 -14.12
C GLY A 376 -12.61 -17.59 -15.59
N ALA A 377 -11.45 -17.74 -16.25
CA ALA A 377 -11.37 -18.28 -17.60
C ALA A 377 -11.86 -19.73 -17.66
N TYR A 378 -11.41 -20.57 -16.72
CA TYR A 378 -11.88 -21.95 -16.60
C TYR A 378 -13.41 -22.02 -16.40
N ASP A 379 -13.93 -21.20 -15.48
CA ASP A 379 -15.36 -21.13 -15.11
C ASP A 379 -16.29 -20.85 -16.31
N ILE A 380 -15.83 -20.11 -17.32
CA ILE A 380 -16.65 -19.76 -18.49
C ILE A 380 -16.31 -20.55 -19.76
N LEU A 381 -15.08 -21.06 -19.90
CA LEU A 381 -14.63 -21.80 -21.09
C LEU A 381 -14.86 -23.31 -20.98
N ALA A 382 -14.60 -23.92 -19.80
CA ALA A 382 -14.72 -25.37 -19.63
C ALA A 382 -16.18 -25.87 -19.80
N PRO A 383 -17.21 -25.22 -19.21
CA PRO A 383 -18.61 -25.64 -19.37
C PRO A 383 -19.14 -25.63 -20.80
N ARG A 384 -18.44 -24.92 -21.71
CA ARG A 384 -18.82 -24.77 -23.12
C ARG A 384 -17.98 -25.64 -24.04
N ASN A 385 -17.22 -26.59 -23.48
CA ASN A 385 -16.32 -27.49 -24.22
C ASN A 385 -15.31 -26.74 -25.12
N LEU A 386 -14.96 -25.51 -24.75
CA LEU A 386 -13.92 -24.76 -25.47
C LEU A 386 -12.52 -25.22 -25.05
N LEU A 387 -12.37 -25.70 -23.81
CA LEU A 387 -11.13 -26.33 -23.34
C LEU A 387 -11.19 -27.85 -23.58
N THR A 388 -10.14 -28.39 -24.19
CA THR A 388 -9.86 -29.83 -24.20
C THR A 388 -9.50 -30.32 -22.80
N ASP A 389 -9.55 -31.63 -22.56
CA ASP A 389 -9.21 -32.17 -21.24
C ASP A 389 -7.75 -31.94 -20.84
N ASP A 390 -6.82 -31.94 -21.81
CA ASP A 390 -5.41 -31.59 -21.57
C ASP A 390 -5.24 -30.12 -21.18
N GLU A 391 -5.96 -29.21 -21.85
CA GLU A 391 -5.91 -27.78 -21.52
C GLU A 391 -6.53 -27.49 -20.14
N LYS A 392 -7.59 -28.21 -19.76
CA LYS A 392 -8.16 -28.15 -18.41
C LYS A 392 -7.12 -28.57 -17.37
N ASP A 393 -6.43 -29.69 -17.60
CA ASP A 393 -5.38 -30.18 -16.70
C ASP A 393 -4.29 -29.13 -16.53
N ARG A 394 -3.73 -28.63 -17.63
CA ARG A 394 -2.63 -27.64 -17.61
C ARG A 394 -3.00 -26.35 -16.87
N LEU A 395 -4.21 -25.84 -17.09
CA LEU A 395 -4.69 -24.66 -16.38
C LEU A 395 -4.83 -24.91 -14.87
N ILE A 396 -5.46 -26.02 -14.46
CA ILE A 396 -5.62 -26.37 -13.04
C ILE A 396 -4.26 -26.54 -12.36
N LEU A 397 -3.33 -27.22 -13.02
CA LEU A 397 -1.96 -27.42 -12.53
C LEU A 397 -1.23 -26.08 -12.37
N MET A 398 -1.37 -25.15 -13.32
CA MET A 398 -0.79 -23.81 -13.19
C MET A 398 -1.37 -23.09 -11.97
N VAL A 399 -2.69 -23.14 -11.77
CA VAL A 399 -3.34 -22.52 -10.59
C VAL A 399 -2.83 -23.14 -9.29
N ARG A 400 -2.64 -24.46 -9.24
CA ARG A 400 -2.07 -25.17 -8.08
C ARG A 400 -0.65 -24.71 -7.79
N GLU A 401 0.21 -24.63 -8.79
CA GLU A 401 1.60 -24.18 -8.62
C GLU A 401 1.68 -22.73 -8.14
N ILE A 402 0.86 -21.82 -8.69
CA ILE A 402 0.77 -20.46 -8.17
C ILE A 402 0.33 -20.46 -6.69
N GLY A 403 -0.66 -21.29 -6.34
CA GLY A 403 -1.13 -21.44 -4.95
C GLY A 403 -0.03 -21.91 -4.01
N ARG A 404 0.82 -22.86 -4.42
CA ARG A 404 1.98 -23.34 -3.65
C ARG A 404 2.99 -22.23 -3.38
N GLU A 405 3.34 -21.44 -4.39
CA GLU A 405 4.26 -20.31 -4.22
C GLU A 405 3.67 -19.23 -3.30
N LEU A 406 2.38 -18.90 -3.46
CA LEU A 406 1.69 -17.95 -2.58
C LEU A 406 1.69 -18.44 -1.12
N ALA A 407 1.38 -19.72 -0.89
CA ALA A 407 1.37 -20.31 0.45
C ALA A 407 2.75 -20.28 1.10
N TRP A 408 3.79 -20.58 0.31
CA TRP A 408 5.16 -20.47 0.75
C TRP A 408 5.48 -19.01 1.15
N THR A 409 5.16 -18.05 0.30
CA THR A 409 5.38 -16.62 0.62
C THR A 409 4.66 -16.20 1.87
N ILE A 410 3.35 -16.46 1.99
CA ILE A 410 2.57 -16.06 3.17
C ILE A 410 3.14 -16.68 4.44
N THR A 411 3.66 -17.91 4.36
CA THR A 411 4.25 -18.60 5.51
C THR A 411 5.51 -17.90 6.01
N TYR A 412 6.36 -17.42 5.09
CA TYR A 412 7.70 -16.89 5.41
C TYR A 412 7.81 -15.36 5.42
N SER A 413 6.84 -14.62 4.86
CA SER A 413 6.77 -13.16 4.90
C SER A 413 6.02 -12.68 6.16
N ASN A 414 6.70 -12.60 7.31
CA ASN A 414 6.10 -12.24 8.62
C ASN A 414 6.61 -10.91 9.22
N PHE A 415 7.10 -9.97 8.42
CA PHE A 415 7.89 -8.87 8.98
C PHE A 415 7.12 -7.55 9.18
N ILE A 416 6.20 -7.15 8.29
CA ILE A 416 5.44 -5.88 8.37
C ILE A 416 4.10 -6.01 7.61
N VAL A 417 3.01 -5.42 8.11
CA VAL A 417 1.74 -5.29 7.35
C VAL A 417 1.99 -4.38 6.15
N HIS A 418 1.64 -4.82 4.93
CA HIS A 418 1.88 -4.05 3.70
C HIS A 418 0.85 -4.46 2.63
N ASN A 419 0.59 -3.61 1.63
CA ASN A 419 -0.43 -3.88 0.60
C ASN A 419 -0.28 -5.24 -0.11
N ALA A 420 0.98 -5.66 -0.34
CA ALA A 420 1.37 -6.96 -0.88
C ALA A 420 0.62 -8.13 -0.21
N TRP A 421 0.54 -8.05 1.11
CA TRP A 421 0.10 -9.14 1.95
C TRP A 421 -1.40 -9.34 1.82
N GLY A 422 -2.17 -8.26 1.77
CA GLY A 422 -3.60 -8.31 1.46
C GLY A 422 -3.85 -9.03 0.14
N ARG A 423 -3.04 -8.73 -0.89
CA ARG A 423 -3.16 -9.37 -2.19
C ARG A 423 -2.72 -10.83 -2.23
N TRP A 424 -1.65 -11.21 -1.53
CA TRP A 424 -1.24 -12.63 -1.43
C TRP A 424 -2.31 -13.45 -0.72
N LEU A 425 -2.79 -12.96 0.43
CA LEU A 425 -3.85 -13.62 1.19
C LEU A 425 -5.15 -13.72 0.39
N GLY A 426 -5.55 -12.64 -0.27
CA GLY A 426 -6.71 -12.61 -1.15
C GLY A 426 -6.58 -13.64 -2.27
N SER A 427 -5.45 -13.69 -2.97
CA SER A 427 -5.22 -14.65 -4.06
C SER A 427 -5.25 -16.10 -3.58
N LEU A 428 -4.54 -16.43 -2.50
CA LEU A 428 -4.49 -17.80 -2.00
C LEU A 428 -5.82 -18.25 -1.39
N GLY A 429 -6.48 -17.35 -0.65
CA GLY A 429 -7.80 -17.61 -0.10
C GLY A 429 -8.84 -17.80 -1.20
N PHE A 430 -8.77 -17.00 -2.26
CA PHE A 430 -9.60 -17.17 -3.44
C PHE A 430 -9.40 -18.56 -4.06
N VAL A 431 -8.15 -19.01 -4.25
CA VAL A 431 -7.84 -20.35 -4.78
C VAL A 431 -8.42 -21.42 -3.87
N ALA A 432 -8.19 -21.34 -2.56
CA ALA A 432 -8.73 -22.30 -1.59
C ALA A 432 -10.27 -22.36 -1.61
N SER A 433 -10.93 -21.22 -1.85
CA SER A 433 -12.38 -21.15 -2.02
C SER A 433 -12.86 -21.69 -3.37
N CYS A 434 -12.14 -21.47 -4.47
CA CYS A 434 -12.56 -21.84 -5.82
C CYS A 434 -12.25 -23.31 -6.17
N TRP A 435 -11.14 -23.83 -5.66
CA TRP A 435 -10.54 -25.11 -6.04
C TRP A 435 -10.34 -26.01 -4.81
N PRO A 436 -11.43 -26.53 -4.22
CA PRO A 436 -11.39 -27.25 -2.96
C PRO A 436 -10.80 -28.66 -3.12
N ASP A 437 -10.81 -29.18 -4.35
CA ASP A 437 -10.30 -30.50 -4.71
C ASP A 437 -8.79 -30.52 -4.91
N ILE A 438 -8.13 -29.35 -4.97
CA ILE A 438 -6.67 -29.28 -4.91
C ILE A 438 -6.23 -29.79 -3.53
N PRO A 439 -5.30 -30.77 -3.45
CA PRO A 439 -4.92 -31.41 -2.19
C PRO A 439 -4.51 -30.43 -1.09
N GLU A 440 -3.81 -29.35 -1.45
CA GLU A 440 -3.30 -28.34 -0.52
C GLU A 440 -4.33 -27.29 -0.09
N ALA A 441 -5.49 -27.21 -0.75
CA ALA A 441 -6.49 -26.16 -0.50
C ALA A 441 -6.97 -26.07 0.96
N PRO A 442 -7.19 -27.17 1.71
CA PRO A 442 -7.53 -27.11 3.14
C PRO A 442 -6.45 -26.44 4.01
N ASP A 443 -5.18 -26.71 3.72
CA ASP A 443 -4.05 -26.12 4.45
C ASP A 443 -3.92 -24.64 4.09
N TRP A 444 -4.09 -24.30 2.82
CA TRP A 444 -4.10 -22.91 2.35
C TRP A 444 -5.21 -22.10 3.00
N LYS A 445 -6.43 -22.64 3.07
CA LYS A 445 -7.56 -22.02 3.78
C LYS A 445 -7.21 -21.75 5.24
N THR A 446 -6.64 -22.74 5.93
CA THR A 446 -6.23 -22.61 7.33
C THR A 446 -5.16 -21.53 7.50
N LEU A 447 -4.17 -21.50 6.60
CA LEU A 447 -3.13 -20.49 6.59
C LEU A 447 -3.71 -19.08 6.42
N VAL A 448 -4.49 -18.82 5.37
CA VAL A 448 -4.99 -17.45 5.10
C VAL A 448 -5.98 -16.97 6.15
N GLU A 449 -6.86 -17.83 6.66
CA GLU A 449 -7.79 -17.44 7.72
C GLU A 449 -7.07 -17.18 9.04
N GLY A 450 -6.02 -17.94 9.36
CA GLY A 450 -5.16 -17.69 10.51
C GLY A 450 -4.38 -16.37 10.42
N ARG A 451 -4.27 -15.79 9.21
CA ARG A 451 -3.60 -14.52 8.93
C ARG A 451 -4.52 -13.30 8.89
N LEU A 452 -5.85 -13.48 8.89
CA LEU A 452 -6.81 -12.37 8.92
C LEU A 452 -6.57 -11.35 10.05
N PRO A 453 -6.25 -11.75 11.30
CA PRO A 453 -6.00 -10.77 12.36
C PRO A 453 -4.86 -9.78 12.06
N PHE A 454 -3.80 -10.23 11.39
CA PHE A 454 -2.69 -9.36 11.00
C PHE A 454 -3.06 -8.45 9.82
N LEU A 455 -3.84 -8.95 8.85
CA LEU A 455 -4.34 -8.13 7.74
C LEU A 455 -5.20 -6.99 8.29
N TYR A 456 -6.10 -7.33 9.20
CA TYR A 456 -7.01 -6.39 9.83
C TYR A 456 -6.28 -5.40 10.73
N SER A 457 -5.09 -5.73 11.23
CA SER A 457 -4.28 -4.76 12.00
C SER A 457 -3.77 -3.58 11.16
N GLY A 458 -3.79 -3.69 9.82
CA GLY A 458 -3.49 -2.58 8.91
C GLY A 458 -4.67 -1.71 8.54
N ILE A 459 -5.88 -2.04 9.02
CA ILE A 459 -7.09 -1.22 8.82
C ILE A 459 -7.22 -0.31 10.04
N ASP A 460 -7.28 1.00 9.87
CA ASP A 460 -7.55 1.93 10.97
C ASP A 460 -8.99 1.76 11.48
N LYS A 461 -9.30 2.13 12.73
CA LYS A 461 -10.69 2.03 13.25
C LYS A 461 -11.69 2.92 12.53
N ASP A 462 -11.23 3.92 11.78
CA ASP A 462 -12.07 4.73 10.89
C ASP A 462 -12.13 4.19 9.45
N GLY A 463 -11.40 3.11 9.16
CA GLY A 463 -11.42 2.31 7.94
C GLY A 463 -10.23 2.53 7.00
N GLY A 464 -9.35 3.49 7.29
CA GLY A 464 -8.17 3.78 6.46
C GLY A 464 -7.21 2.60 6.35
N TRP A 465 -6.45 2.53 5.27
CA TRP A 465 -5.34 1.57 5.19
C TRP A 465 -4.07 2.24 5.71
N TRP A 466 -3.26 1.53 6.48
CA TRP A 466 -2.15 2.10 7.24
C TRP A 466 -1.13 2.90 6.40
N GLU A 467 -0.96 2.57 5.11
CA GLU A 467 -0.05 3.28 4.19
C GLU A 467 -0.54 4.70 3.84
N LYS A 468 -1.79 5.03 4.19
CA LYS A 468 -2.44 6.32 3.95
C LYS A 468 -2.45 6.75 2.47
N THR A 469 -2.32 5.79 1.55
CA THR A 469 -2.35 6.01 0.11
C THR A 469 -3.64 5.46 -0.47
N ILE A 470 -4.37 6.27 -1.25
CA ILE A 470 -5.69 5.88 -1.80
C ILE A 470 -5.56 4.75 -2.80
N ALA A 471 -4.56 4.81 -3.68
CA ALA A 471 -4.28 3.74 -4.63
C ALA A 471 -3.97 2.41 -3.91
N TYR A 472 -3.09 2.44 -2.90
CA TYR A 472 -2.74 1.22 -2.15
C TYR A 472 -3.85 0.74 -1.21
N HIS A 473 -4.74 1.61 -0.77
CA HIS A 473 -5.93 1.24 -0.03
C HIS A 473 -6.82 0.32 -0.87
N ILE A 474 -7.16 0.72 -2.11
CA ILE A 474 -7.95 -0.10 -3.04
C ILE A 474 -7.17 -1.35 -3.45
N PHE A 475 -5.90 -1.18 -3.80
CA PHE A 475 -5.00 -2.28 -4.19
C PHE A 475 -4.86 -3.35 -3.11
N THR A 476 -5.02 -3.01 -1.83
CA THR A 476 -4.92 -3.98 -0.74
C THR A 476 -6.16 -4.86 -0.65
N PHE A 477 -7.35 -4.27 -0.70
CA PHE A 477 -8.59 -5.03 -0.48
C PHE A 477 -9.12 -5.70 -1.75
N ASP A 478 -8.68 -5.34 -2.96
CA ASP A 478 -9.26 -5.82 -4.21
C ASP A 478 -9.31 -7.35 -4.33
N LEU A 479 -8.21 -8.05 -4.05
CA LEU A 479 -8.15 -9.51 -4.09
C LEU A 479 -8.70 -10.17 -2.82
N VAL A 480 -8.74 -9.43 -1.70
CA VAL A 480 -9.39 -9.90 -0.48
C VAL A 480 -10.91 -9.93 -0.67
N GLU A 481 -11.46 -8.92 -1.35
CA GLU A 481 -12.87 -8.86 -1.75
C GLU A 481 -13.25 -10.02 -2.68
N GLU A 482 -12.43 -10.29 -3.71
CA GLU A 482 -12.62 -11.45 -4.60
C GLU A 482 -12.64 -12.77 -3.81
N TRP A 483 -11.72 -12.95 -2.85
CA TRP A 483 -11.74 -14.11 -1.96
C TRP A 483 -13.03 -14.21 -1.15
N PHE A 484 -13.43 -13.11 -0.51
CA PHE A 484 -14.61 -13.08 0.36
C PHE A 484 -15.89 -13.35 -0.44
N ASP A 485 -15.99 -12.80 -1.65
CA ASP A 485 -17.11 -13.08 -2.55
C ASP A 485 -17.12 -14.52 -3.04
N ALA A 486 -15.96 -15.09 -3.41
CA ALA A 486 -15.84 -16.51 -3.78
C ALA A 486 -16.21 -17.44 -2.61
N ALA A 487 -15.76 -17.15 -1.38
CA ALA A 487 -16.13 -17.90 -0.20
C ALA A 487 -17.65 -17.86 0.05
N ARG A 488 -18.27 -16.70 -0.13
CA ARG A 488 -19.72 -16.54 0.01
C ARG A 488 -20.49 -17.31 -1.06
N LYS A 489 -20.15 -17.12 -2.34
CA LYS A 489 -20.85 -17.73 -3.49
C LYS A 489 -20.67 -19.24 -3.57
N LEU A 490 -19.45 -19.72 -3.36
CA LEU A 490 -19.09 -21.12 -3.61
C LEU A 490 -19.12 -22.00 -2.36
N ARG A 491 -19.03 -21.40 -1.17
CA ARG A 491 -18.96 -22.13 0.11
C ARG A 491 -20.06 -21.74 1.10
N GLY A 492 -20.85 -20.71 0.82
CA GLY A 492 -21.85 -20.19 1.77
C GLY A 492 -21.22 -19.57 3.01
N VAL A 493 -19.94 -19.18 2.96
CA VAL A 493 -19.21 -18.60 4.09
C VAL A 493 -19.16 -17.08 3.94
N ASP A 494 -19.78 -16.36 4.86
CA ASP A 494 -19.70 -14.90 4.90
C ASP A 494 -18.43 -14.45 5.65
N LEU A 495 -17.40 -14.08 4.88
CA LEU A 495 -16.17 -13.50 5.42
C LEU A 495 -16.27 -11.99 5.63
N PHE A 496 -17.19 -11.28 4.95
CA PHE A 496 -17.35 -9.83 5.11
C PHE A 496 -17.86 -9.47 6.50
N GLY A 497 -18.68 -10.35 7.11
CA GLY A 497 -19.15 -10.20 8.48
C GLY A 497 -18.11 -10.49 9.56
N ARG A 498 -16.89 -10.93 9.22
CA ARG A 498 -15.84 -11.19 10.23
C ARG A 498 -15.28 -9.87 10.75
N GLU A 499 -15.15 -9.80 12.07
CA GLU A 499 -14.61 -8.64 12.78
C GLU A 499 -13.42 -9.05 13.64
N PHE A 500 -12.36 -8.24 13.62
CA PHE A 500 -11.20 -8.39 14.49
C PHE A 500 -10.87 -7.04 15.14
N ASN A 501 -10.96 -6.96 16.46
CA ASN A 501 -10.68 -5.75 17.24
C ASN A 501 -11.43 -4.50 16.72
N GLY A 502 -12.73 -4.63 16.44
CA GLY A 502 -13.56 -3.53 15.92
C GLY A 502 -13.33 -3.19 14.44
N ARG A 503 -12.60 -4.04 13.70
CA ARG A 503 -12.25 -3.81 12.29
C ARG A 503 -12.89 -4.84 11.39
N ARG A 504 -13.37 -4.39 10.23
CA ARG A 504 -13.99 -5.21 9.19
C ARG A 504 -13.55 -4.72 7.81
N LEU A 505 -13.57 -5.62 6.83
CA LEU A 505 -13.19 -5.27 5.46
C LEU A 505 -14.08 -4.16 4.88
N ASP A 506 -15.39 -4.16 5.18
CA ASP A 506 -16.35 -3.16 4.69
C ASP A 506 -16.07 -1.72 5.19
N MET A 507 -15.29 -1.57 6.26
CA MET A 507 -14.83 -0.26 6.73
C MET A 507 -13.86 0.41 5.75
N MET A 508 -13.12 -0.37 4.95
CA MET A 508 -12.26 0.19 3.90
C MET A 508 -13.10 0.88 2.82
N LEU A 509 -14.20 0.25 2.41
CA LEU A 509 -15.15 0.89 1.48
C LEU A 509 -15.83 2.12 2.10
N ASP A 510 -16.15 2.06 3.40
CA ASP A 510 -16.71 3.20 4.14
C ASP A 510 -15.75 4.40 4.20
N TRP A 511 -14.46 4.14 4.38
CA TRP A 511 -13.42 5.16 4.36
C TRP A 511 -13.33 5.89 3.02
N LEU A 512 -13.43 5.17 1.90
CA LEU A 512 -13.49 5.80 0.57
C LEU A 512 -14.67 6.76 0.43
N VAL A 513 -15.86 6.43 0.96
CA VAL A 513 -17.00 7.37 0.99
C VAL A 513 -16.63 8.58 1.82
N LYS A 514 -16.11 8.39 3.02
CA LYS A 514 -15.77 9.46 3.97
C LYS A 514 -14.79 10.48 3.40
N ILE A 515 -13.74 10.03 2.72
CA ILE A 515 -12.68 10.89 2.18
C ILE A 515 -12.93 11.37 0.74
N ALA A 516 -13.95 10.86 0.03
CA ALA A 516 -14.21 11.27 -1.35
C ALA A 516 -14.61 12.75 -1.46
N PRO A 517 -13.94 13.54 -2.31
CA PRO A 517 -14.47 14.83 -2.74
C PRO A 517 -15.79 14.64 -3.53
N PRO A 518 -16.69 15.64 -3.51
CA PRO A 518 -17.82 15.67 -4.44
C PRO A 518 -17.31 15.52 -5.89
N GLY A 519 -17.99 14.71 -6.69
CA GLY A 519 -17.53 14.39 -8.05
C GLY A 519 -16.66 13.13 -8.18
N GLY A 520 -16.11 12.62 -7.07
CA GLY A 520 -15.42 11.32 -7.00
C GLY A 520 -13.97 11.30 -7.48
N GLU A 521 -13.39 12.43 -7.88
CA GLU A 521 -11.94 12.58 -8.12
C GLU A 521 -11.23 12.69 -6.78
N MET A 522 -10.35 11.73 -6.47
CA MET A 522 -9.74 11.59 -5.15
C MET A 522 -8.48 12.45 -5.02
N PRO A 523 -8.16 12.96 -3.81
CA PRO A 523 -6.94 13.73 -3.58
C PRO A 523 -5.70 12.82 -3.70
N LEU A 524 -4.61 13.34 -4.26
CA LEU A 524 -3.38 12.56 -4.54
C LEU A 524 -2.46 12.43 -3.31
N PHE A 525 -3.02 12.24 -2.11
CA PHE A 525 -2.19 12.10 -0.91
C PHE A 525 -1.25 10.89 -1.01
N ASN A 526 0.01 11.08 -0.57
CA ASN A 526 1.05 10.04 -0.59
C ASN A 526 1.30 9.50 -2.00
N ASP A 527 1.77 8.26 -2.14
CA ASP A 527 2.03 7.61 -3.42
C ASP A 527 0.75 7.27 -4.22
N SER A 528 -0.13 8.25 -4.41
CA SER A 528 -1.37 8.13 -5.18
C SER A 528 -1.19 8.70 -6.59
N GLN A 529 -1.98 8.17 -7.52
CA GLN A 529 -2.14 8.68 -8.88
C GLN A 529 -3.52 9.31 -9.01
N LYS A 530 -3.75 10.11 -10.06
CA LYS A 530 -5.09 10.61 -10.41
C LYS A 530 -6.05 9.44 -10.52
N LEU A 531 -7.03 9.43 -9.62
CA LEU A 531 -7.98 8.35 -9.45
C LEU A 531 -9.37 8.94 -9.33
N ASN A 532 -10.30 8.42 -10.14
CA ASN A 532 -11.71 8.74 -10.01
C ASN A 532 -12.46 7.48 -9.63
N LEU A 533 -13.21 7.52 -8.52
CA LEU A 533 -13.95 6.36 -8.01
C LEU A 533 -14.90 5.75 -9.04
N ARG A 534 -15.38 6.51 -10.04
CA ARG A 534 -16.19 5.99 -11.17
C ARG A 534 -15.50 4.90 -11.97
N ASN A 535 -14.17 4.93 -12.01
CA ASN A 535 -13.34 3.99 -12.77
C ASN A 535 -12.78 2.86 -11.88
N GLU A 536 -13.06 2.86 -10.59
CA GLU A 536 -12.52 1.89 -9.63
C GLU A 536 -13.40 0.64 -9.53
N GLY A 537 -13.11 -0.32 -10.42
CA GLY A 537 -13.89 -1.56 -10.55
C GLY A 537 -13.98 -2.37 -9.25
N ALA A 538 -12.90 -2.47 -8.47
CA ALA A 538 -12.90 -3.23 -7.22
C ALA A 538 -13.82 -2.62 -6.16
N ALA A 539 -13.74 -1.30 -5.96
CA ALA A 539 -14.61 -0.61 -5.01
C ALA A 539 -16.09 -0.66 -5.43
N LEU A 540 -16.37 -0.51 -6.73
CA LEU A 540 -17.72 -0.67 -7.27
C LEU A 540 -18.27 -2.09 -7.08
N ARG A 541 -17.46 -3.14 -7.33
CA ARG A 541 -17.86 -4.54 -7.08
C ARG A 541 -18.19 -4.76 -5.61
N MET A 542 -17.31 -4.32 -4.70
CA MET A 542 -17.54 -4.42 -3.27
C MET A 542 -18.81 -3.69 -2.83
N ALA A 543 -19.05 -2.48 -3.36
CA ALA A 543 -20.25 -1.70 -3.07
C ALA A 543 -21.53 -2.40 -3.55
N LYS A 544 -21.50 -3.06 -4.72
CA LYS A 544 -22.61 -3.91 -5.19
C LYS A 544 -22.82 -5.11 -4.28
N THR A 545 -21.75 -5.82 -3.94
CA THR A 545 -21.71 -6.99 -3.06
C THR A 545 -22.29 -6.69 -1.66
N LEU A 546 -22.01 -5.51 -1.13
CA LEU A 546 -22.45 -5.04 0.19
C LEU A 546 -23.69 -4.12 0.14
N ARG A 547 -24.24 -3.88 -1.06
CA ARG A 547 -25.41 -3.01 -1.30
C ARG A 547 -25.26 -1.58 -0.75
N ARG A 548 -24.06 -0.99 -0.89
CA ARG A 548 -23.71 0.36 -0.41
C ARG A 548 -24.16 1.46 -1.39
N GLY A 549 -25.42 1.85 -1.31
CA GLY A 549 -26.00 2.90 -2.18
C GLY A 549 -25.48 4.32 -1.92
N ASP A 550 -24.79 4.53 -0.81
CA ASP A 550 -24.04 5.75 -0.51
C ASP A 550 -22.72 5.87 -1.26
N PHE A 551 -22.07 4.74 -1.52
CA PHE A 551 -20.88 4.69 -2.38
C PHE A 551 -21.19 5.20 -3.79
N PHE A 552 -22.38 4.93 -4.32
CA PHE A 552 -22.78 5.39 -5.66
C PHE A 552 -22.90 6.92 -5.75
N LYS A 553 -23.31 7.58 -4.66
CA LYS A 553 -23.30 9.04 -4.58
C LYS A 553 -21.88 9.59 -4.45
N ALA A 554 -21.01 8.94 -3.68
CA ALA A 554 -19.59 9.33 -3.55
C ALA A 554 -18.80 9.15 -4.86
N MET A 555 -19.10 8.11 -5.63
CA MET A 555 -18.62 7.94 -7.01
C MET A 555 -19.19 9.00 -7.95
N ASN A 556 -20.14 9.83 -7.51
CA ASN A 556 -20.89 10.73 -8.36
C ASN A 556 -21.48 9.98 -9.56
N LEU A 557 -21.93 8.73 -9.48
CA LEU A 557 -22.49 8.08 -10.67
C LEU A 557 -23.67 8.93 -11.19
N ASP A 558 -23.80 9.11 -12.51
CA ASP A 558 -24.95 9.83 -13.05
C ASP A 558 -26.20 8.96 -12.82
N ALA A 559 -27.04 9.31 -11.85
CA ALA A 559 -28.32 8.61 -11.64
C ALA A 559 -29.26 8.66 -12.88
N VAL A 560 -28.94 9.52 -13.85
CA VAL A 560 -29.80 9.92 -14.98
C VAL A 560 -29.20 9.59 -16.37
N LYS A 561 -27.93 9.20 -16.50
CA LYS A 561 -27.47 8.61 -17.77
C LYS A 561 -27.82 7.14 -17.76
N ALA A 562 -28.96 6.84 -18.37
CA ALA A 562 -29.51 5.51 -18.57
C ALA A 562 -28.48 4.55 -19.20
N ALA A 563 -27.65 3.91 -18.36
CA ALA A 563 -27.42 2.50 -18.56
C ALA A 563 -28.83 1.88 -18.54
N PRO A 564 -29.20 1.08 -19.54
CA PRO A 564 -30.52 0.49 -19.52
C PRO A 564 -30.66 -0.32 -18.23
N ALA A 565 -31.86 -0.36 -17.66
CA ALA A 565 -32.07 -1.01 -16.37
C ALA A 565 -31.51 -2.44 -16.43
N GLU A 566 -30.52 -2.75 -15.58
CA GLU A 566 -30.02 -4.11 -15.41
C GLU A 566 -31.16 -4.90 -14.73
N PRO A 567 -31.90 -5.76 -15.45
CA PRO A 567 -33.16 -6.32 -14.95
C PRO A 567 -32.98 -7.21 -13.73
N ASP A 568 -31.75 -7.70 -13.50
CA ASP A 568 -31.44 -8.77 -12.56
C ASP A 568 -30.56 -8.35 -11.37
N ILE A 569 -30.13 -7.09 -11.30
CA ILE A 569 -29.46 -6.56 -10.11
C ILE A 569 -30.54 -5.93 -9.21
N PRO A 570 -30.77 -6.43 -7.98
CA PRO A 570 -31.69 -5.78 -7.05
C PRO A 570 -31.34 -4.30 -6.95
N LYS A 571 -32.31 -3.42 -7.21
CA LYS A 571 -32.08 -1.97 -7.18
C LYS A 571 -31.49 -1.58 -5.82
N ILE A 572 -30.22 -1.21 -5.80
CA ILE A 572 -29.58 -0.64 -4.62
C ILE A 572 -30.07 0.81 -4.55
N ALA A 573 -30.76 1.15 -3.47
CA ALA A 573 -31.30 2.49 -3.28
C ALA A 573 -30.14 3.48 -3.08
N TRP A 574 -30.10 4.51 -3.91
CA TRP A 574 -29.11 5.57 -3.80
C TRP A 574 -29.35 6.35 -2.52
N ARG A 575 -28.27 6.64 -1.78
CA ARG A 575 -28.36 7.37 -0.51
C ARG A 575 -27.30 8.47 -0.48
N THR A 576 -27.71 9.71 -0.31
CA THR A 576 -26.73 10.76 0.02
C THR A 576 -26.18 10.49 1.42
N PRO A 577 -24.84 10.45 1.62
CA PRO A 577 -24.28 10.30 2.94
C PRO A 577 -24.78 11.40 3.89
N GLY A 578 -25.13 11.03 5.12
CA GLY A 578 -25.73 11.93 6.12
C GLY A 578 -24.74 12.84 6.84
N PHE A 579 -23.55 13.05 6.29
CA PHE A 579 -22.48 13.86 6.86
C PHE A 579 -21.83 14.73 5.78
N THR A 580 -21.22 15.84 6.21
CA THR A 580 -20.43 16.73 5.35
C THR A 580 -19.00 16.83 5.85
N SER A 581 -18.77 17.50 6.98
CA SER A 581 -17.46 17.53 7.64
C SER A 581 -17.29 16.33 8.57
N LEU A 582 -16.06 15.83 8.69
CA LEU A 582 -15.74 14.69 9.54
C LEU A 582 -14.26 14.68 9.95
N LEU A 583 -13.99 14.06 11.10
CA LEU A 583 -12.65 13.74 11.56
C LEU A 583 -12.40 12.24 11.36
N LEU A 584 -11.34 11.90 10.63
CA LEU A 584 -10.78 10.55 10.52
C LEU A 584 -9.51 10.55 11.37
N GLU A 585 -9.63 10.34 12.67
CA GLU A 585 -8.53 10.58 13.62
C GLU A 585 -7.37 9.60 13.47
N GLU A 586 -7.65 8.30 13.27
CA GLU A 586 -6.62 7.25 13.18
C GLU A 586 -5.97 7.22 11.78
N SER A 587 -6.78 7.47 10.74
CA SER A 587 -6.24 7.77 9.40
C SER A 587 -5.47 9.09 9.37
N GLY A 588 -5.87 10.03 10.22
CA GLY A 588 -5.34 11.37 10.40
C GLY A 588 -5.68 12.36 9.29
N TYR A 589 -6.97 12.53 9.04
CA TYR A 589 -7.52 13.54 8.14
C TYR A 589 -8.66 14.32 8.80
N GLY A 590 -8.65 15.64 8.67
CA GLY A 590 -9.82 16.49 8.90
C GLY A 590 -10.46 16.86 7.57
N ILE A 591 -11.74 16.55 7.38
CA ILE A 591 -12.46 16.79 6.12
C ILE A 591 -13.53 17.85 6.33
N PHE A 592 -13.61 18.80 5.40
CA PHE A 592 -14.62 19.83 5.31
C PHE A 592 -15.37 19.69 3.99
N ARG A 593 -16.71 19.80 4.02
CA ARG A 593 -17.52 19.67 2.80
C ARG A 593 -18.78 20.53 2.89
N SER A 594 -19.23 21.13 1.79
CA SER A 594 -20.53 21.85 1.76
C SER A 594 -21.71 20.95 1.41
N GLY A 595 -21.48 19.87 0.66
CA GLY A 595 -22.50 18.96 0.17
C GLY A 595 -21.90 17.84 -0.69
N TRP A 596 -22.72 17.15 -1.49
CA TRP A 596 -22.30 15.99 -2.30
C TRP A 596 -22.51 16.18 -3.80
N GLU A 597 -22.86 17.38 -4.24
CA GLU A 597 -22.98 17.72 -5.65
C GLU A 597 -21.61 18.09 -6.25
N PRO A 598 -21.35 17.84 -7.54
CA PRO A 598 -20.02 18.01 -8.13
C PRO A 598 -19.37 19.39 -7.91
N ASP A 599 -20.18 20.45 -7.80
CA ASP A 599 -19.70 21.82 -7.61
C ASP A 599 -19.47 22.21 -6.14
N ASP A 600 -19.84 21.34 -5.20
CA ASP A 600 -19.69 21.59 -3.76
C ASP A 600 -18.23 21.75 -3.35
N PHE A 601 -18.02 22.53 -2.29
CA PHE A 601 -16.73 22.74 -1.67
C PHE A 601 -16.26 21.47 -0.95
N TYR A 602 -14.96 21.19 -1.05
CA TYR A 602 -14.25 20.17 -0.30
C TYR A 602 -12.88 20.69 0.15
N GLY A 603 -12.57 20.50 1.42
CA GLY A 603 -11.25 20.75 2.00
C GLY A 603 -10.79 19.56 2.81
N ALA A 604 -9.49 19.29 2.82
CA ALA A 604 -8.90 18.27 3.67
C ALA A 604 -7.60 18.75 4.31
N VAL A 605 -7.35 18.37 5.56
CA VAL A 605 -6.10 18.58 6.29
C VAL A 605 -5.51 17.22 6.65
N LYS A 606 -4.29 16.95 6.22
CA LYS A 606 -3.59 15.70 6.51
C LYS A 606 -2.65 15.88 7.69
N PHE A 607 -2.78 15.03 8.70
CA PHE A 607 -1.91 15.07 9.90
C PHE A 607 -1.49 13.70 10.42
N GLY A 608 -2.09 12.60 9.96
CA GLY A 608 -1.87 11.26 10.52
C GLY A 608 -0.47 10.69 10.39
N GLU A 609 -0.36 9.39 10.64
CA GLU A 609 0.89 8.65 10.50
C GLU A 609 1.53 8.83 9.12
N HIS A 610 2.85 8.59 9.05
CA HIS A 610 3.59 8.79 7.80
C HIS A 610 3.08 7.90 6.65
N GLY A 611 2.73 6.64 6.91
CA GLY A 611 2.36 5.67 5.87
C GLY A 611 3.54 4.83 5.33
N GLY A 612 4.65 4.79 6.08
CA GLY A 612 5.77 3.88 5.82
C GLY A 612 6.51 4.17 4.49
N GLY A 613 6.72 3.13 3.69
CA GLY A 613 7.45 3.21 2.43
C GLY A 613 6.77 4.04 1.35
N HIS A 614 5.46 4.28 1.48
CA HIS A 614 4.63 5.07 0.56
C HIS A 614 4.24 6.44 1.10
N GLY A 615 4.65 6.74 2.34
CA GLY A 615 4.41 7.99 3.02
C GLY A 615 5.24 9.16 2.49
N HIS A 616 4.67 10.36 2.55
CA HIS A 616 5.32 11.62 2.19
C HIS A 616 5.65 12.49 3.42
N TYR A 617 6.50 13.50 3.22
CA TYR A 617 6.96 14.44 4.24
C TYR A 617 6.05 15.67 4.31
N ASP A 618 4.77 15.44 4.60
CA ASP A 618 3.68 16.35 4.27
C ASP A 618 2.69 16.61 5.42
N LYS A 619 3.17 16.55 6.67
CA LYS A 619 2.30 16.82 7.82
C LYS A 619 1.77 18.26 7.77
N ALA A 620 0.54 18.39 8.23
CA ALA A 620 -0.28 19.60 8.17
C ALA A 620 -0.60 20.10 6.74
N SER A 621 -0.34 19.32 5.68
CA SER A 621 -0.70 19.69 4.31
C SER A 621 -2.23 19.83 4.15
N ILE A 622 -2.65 20.76 3.30
CA ILE A 622 -4.06 21.00 2.94
C ILE A 622 -4.35 20.65 1.48
N TYR A 623 -5.61 20.30 1.20
CA TYR A 623 -6.15 20.10 -0.15
C TYR A 623 -7.47 20.85 -0.26
N VAL A 624 -7.74 21.47 -1.42
CA VAL A 624 -8.97 22.24 -1.67
C VAL A 624 -9.51 21.96 -3.06
N GLN A 625 -10.80 21.65 -3.13
CA GLN A 625 -11.58 21.48 -4.35
C GLN A 625 -12.90 22.23 -4.25
N ALA A 626 -13.32 22.86 -5.34
CA ALA A 626 -14.59 23.57 -5.46
C ALA A 626 -14.93 23.78 -6.94
N PHE A 627 -16.22 23.88 -7.26
CA PHE A 627 -16.70 24.06 -8.64
C PHE A 627 -16.20 22.95 -9.58
N GLY A 628 -16.25 21.70 -9.11
CA GLY A 628 -15.91 20.52 -9.91
C GLY A 628 -14.42 20.34 -10.19
N ARG A 629 -13.52 21.11 -9.57
CA ARG A 629 -12.07 20.97 -9.79
C ARG A 629 -11.21 21.15 -8.54
N PRO A 630 -10.07 20.43 -8.45
CA PRO A 630 -9.07 20.69 -7.44
C PRO A 630 -8.32 21.99 -7.74
N TRP A 631 -8.14 22.81 -6.69
CA TRP A 631 -7.43 24.08 -6.72
C TRP A 631 -6.10 23.99 -5.99
N LEU A 632 -6.09 23.47 -4.77
CA LEU A 632 -4.88 23.17 -4.01
C LEU A 632 -4.71 21.66 -3.99
N ILE A 633 -3.66 21.20 -4.67
CA ILE A 633 -3.42 19.78 -4.95
C ILE A 633 -2.27 19.23 -4.11
N ASP A 634 -2.30 17.91 -3.90
CA ASP A 634 -1.13 17.16 -3.45
C ASP A 634 -0.37 16.62 -4.69
N PRO A 635 0.96 16.52 -4.66
CA PRO A 635 1.75 16.25 -5.87
C PRO A 635 1.64 14.79 -6.34
N GLY A 636 1.31 13.85 -5.45
CA GLY A 636 1.13 12.44 -5.77
C GLY A 636 2.43 11.65 -5.95
N TYR A 637 2.32 10.52 -6.64
CA TYR A 637 3.33 9.46 -6.66
C TYR A 637 4.79 9.94 -6.83
N GLY A 638 5.64 9.54 -5.89
CA GLY A 638 7.09 9.77 -5.95
C GLY A 638 7.56 11.21 -5.71
N GLN A 639 6.65 12.14 -5.40
CA GLN A 639 6.96 13.54 -5.12
C GLN A 639 6.88 13.81 -3.60
N ARG A 640 7.83 13.26 -2.84
CA ARG A 640 7.70 13.14 -1.37
C ARG A 640 8.19 14.35 -0.57
N GLU A 641 8.91 15.26 -1.23
CA GLU A 641 9.62 16.38 -0.63
C GLU A 641 8.65 17.45 -0.12
N THR A 642 8.88 17.99 1.08
CA THR A 642 7.96 18.89 1.78
C THR A 642 7.63 20.14 0.97
N TYR A 643 8.59 20.66 0.20
CA TYR A 643 8.39 21.86 -0.63
C TYR A 643 7.35 21.67 -1.76
N LYS A 644 7.00 20.43 -2.07
CA LYS A 644 5.96 20.05 -3.05
C LYS A 644 4.58 19.90 -2.42
N HIS A 645 4.43 20.08 -1.11
CA HIS A 645 3.14 20.00 -0.40
C HIS A 645 2.64 21.38 0.04
N ASN A 646 1.37 21.45 0.47
CA ASN A 646 0.73 22.69 0.93
C ASN A 646 1.00 22.91 2.42
N THR A 647 2.27 22.96 2.82
CA THR A 647 2.71 23.08 4.22
C THR A 647 3.93 24.00 4.34
N VAL A 648 4.59 24.04 5.50
CA VAL A 648 5.76 24.90 5.74
C VAL A 648 7.05 24.10 5.64
N VAL A 649 8.04 24.65 4.93
CA VAL A 649 9.42 24.16 4.85
C VAL A 649 10.27 24.95 5.84
N VAL A 650 11.10 24.26 6.63
CA VAL A 650 12.03 24.87 7.61
C VAL A 650 13.47 24.68 7.15
N ASP A 651 14.22 25.78 7.02
CA ASP A 651 15.62 25.82 6.59
C ASP A 651 15.91 25.08 5.27
N GLY A 652 14.93 25.04 4.36
CA GLY A 652 15.04 24.30 3.10
C GLY A 652 15.10 22.77 3.27
N ARG A 653 14.73 22.24 4.45
CA ARG A 653 14.73 20.81 4.74
C ARG A 653 13.34 20.20 4.59
N ASP A 654 13.33 18.95 4.17
CA ASP A 654 12.14 18.11 4.29
C ASP A 654 11.87 17.79 5.76
N GLN A 655 10.60 17.52 6.07
CA GLN A 655 10.22 16.94 7.36
C GLN A 655 10.81 15.53 7.48
N ASP A 656 11.11 15.11 8.70
CA ASP A 656 11.29 13.71 9.05
C ASP A 656 9.96 12.95 9.01
N ARG A 657 10.05 11.61 9.04
CA ARG A 657 8.87 10.77 9.25
C ARG A 657 8.24 11.10 10.59
N ALA A 658 7.03 11.66 10.56
CA ALA A 658 6.30 12.05 11.76
C ALA A 658 4.85 11.59 11.71
N THR A 659 4.25 11.52 12.89
CA THR A 659 2.80 11.42 13.09
C THR A 659 2.36 12.73 13.72
N GLY A 660 1.43 13.43 13.09
CA GLY A 660 0.83 14.61 13.69
C GLY A 660 -0.16 14.24 14.79
N ARG A 661 -0.38 15.19 15.69
CA ARG A 661 -1.30 15.11 16.82
C ARG A 661 -2.45 16.07 16.57
N LEU A 662 -3.67 15.58 16.81
CA LEU A 662 -4.86 16.42 16.89
C LEU A 662 -4.78 17.31 18.14
N LEU A 663 -4.91 18.62 17.95
CA LEU A 663 -5.00 19.60 19.04
C LEU A 663 -6.47 19.90 19.37
N ALA A 664 -7.29 20.14 18.35
CA ALA A 664 -8.70 20.46 18.50
C ALA A 664 -9.51 20.10 17.24
N TRP A 665 -10.80 19.79 17.43
CA TRP A 665 -11.76 19.53 16.35
C TRP A 665 -13.14 20.05 16.73
N HIS A 666 -13.65 20.98 15.92
CA HIS A 666 -14.99 21.54 16.07
C HIS A 666 -15.81 21.34 14.82
N GLN A 667 -17.08 20.96 15.01
CA GLN A 667 -18.09 20.93 13.97
C GLN A 667 -19.31 21.71 14.45
N GLY A 668 -19.77 22.67 13.64
CA GLY A 668 -20.86 23.58 13.99
C GLY A 668 -21.66 24.01 12.76
N ASP A 669 -22.74 24.77 12.93
CA ASP A 669 -23.65 25.10 11.83
C ASP A 669 -23.01 26.02 10.77
N ASP A 670 -22.24 27.02 11.21
CA ASP A 670 -21.62 28.03 10.33
C ASP A 670 -20.10 27.87 10.18
N LEU A 671 -19.48 27.10 11.07
CA LEU A 671 -18.03 27.01 11.22
C LEU A 671 -17.64 25.60 11.66
N ASP A 672 -16.68 25.01 10.95
CA ASP A 672 -15.94 23.84 11.40
C ASP A 672 -14.45 24.22 11.58
N MET A 673 -13.71 23.45 12.36
CA MET A 673 -12.29 23.71 12.63
C MET A 673 -11.54 22.40 12.88
N ILE A 674 -10.29 22.36 12.41
CA ILE A 674 -9.29 21.41 12.89
C ILE A 674 -8.00 22.15 13.27
N ALA A 675 -7.37 21.76 14.37
CA ALA A 675 -6.03 22.17 14.71
C ALA A 675 -5.14 20.95 14.96
N VAL A 676 -3.92 20.98 14.43
CA VAL A 676 -2.96 19.87 14.47
C VAL A 676 -1.56 20.36 14.76
N SER A 677 -0.72 19.50 15.33
CA SER A 677 0.71 19.75 15.57
C SER A 677 1.56 18.60 15.08
N HIS A 678 2.80 18.86 14.69
CA HIS A 678 3.81 17.82 14.51
C HIS A 678 5.23 18.31 14.82
N CYS A 679 6.12 17.37 15.07
CA CYS A 679 7.56 17.59 15.23
C CYS A 679 8.31 16.95 14.05
N GLY A 680 7.88 17.28 12.82
CA GLY A 680 8.56 16.83 11.60
C GLY A 680 9.93 17.47 11.43
N TYR A 681 10.20 18.54 12.17
CA TYR A 681 11.50 19.17 12.30
C TYR A 681 11.96 19.00 13.74
N ALA A 682 13.16 18.49 13.96
CA ALA A 682 13.67 18.22 15.32
C ALA A 682 13.77 19.50 16.18
N ASP A 683 13.94 20.65 15.53
CA ASP A 683 14.20 21.96 16.09
C ASP A 683 13.01 22.92 16.03
N VAL A 684 11.89 22.53 15.40
CA VAL A 684 10.70 23.38 15.27
C VAL A 684 9.43 22.57 15.51
N VAL A 685 8.56 23.05 16.39
CA VAL A 685 7.18 22.55 16.50
C VAL A 685 6.31 23.33 15.54
N HIS A 686 5.69 22.63 14.58
CA HIS A 686 4.72 23.23 13.66
C HIS A 686 3.30 22.91 14.12
N ARG A 687 2.51 23.95 14.38
CA ARG A 687 1.08 23.87 14.65
C ARG A 687 0.30 24.57 13.54
N ARG A 688 -0.78 23.96 13.07
CA ARG A 688 -1.69 24.52 12.07
C ARG A 688 -3.13 24.46 12.57
N ALA A 689 -3.85 25.55 12.47
CA ALA A 689 -5.30 25.61 12.61
C ALA A 689 -5.94 25.96 11.25
N VAL A 690 -6.99 25.23 10.88
CA VAL A 690 -7.79 25.48 9.67
C VAL A 690 -9.24 25.63 10.09
N PHE A 691 -9.81 26.78 9.79
CA PHE A 691 -11.21 27.13 10.04
C PHE A 691 -11.96 27.09 8.71
N TYR A 692 -13.03 26.31 8.64
CA TYR A 692 -13.94 26.28 7.50
C TYR A 692 -15.21 27.05 7.82
N VAL A 693 -15.31 28.27 7.29
CA VAL A 693 -16.54 29.07 7.33
C VAL A 693 -17.41 28.68 6.15
N LYS A 694 -18.60 28.14 6.47
CA LYS A 694 -19.50 27.59 5.47
C LYS A 694 -20.10 28.70 4.59
N PRO A 695 -20.31 28.44 3.29
CA PRO A 695 -20.10 27.15 2.61
C PRO A 695 -18.74 26.98 1.91
N GLY A 696 -17.78 27.92 1.98
CA GLY A 696 -16.64 27.84 1.05
C GLY A 696 -15.39 28.66 1.37
N MET A 697 -15.20 29.11 2.60
CA MET A 697 -14.05 29.94 2.98
C MET A 697 -13.18 29.21 4.00
N LEU A 698 -11.90 29.02 3.69
CA LEU A 698 -10.92 28.53 4.66
C LEU A 698 -10.09 29.68 5.21
N LEU A 699 -9.88 29.72 6.53
CA LEU A 699 -8.82 30.49 7.15
C LEU A 699 -7.77 29.52 7.67
N VAL A 700 -6.54 29.65 7.21
CA VAL A 700 -5.39 28.84 7.63
C VAL A 700 -4.50 29.71 8.51
N ALA A 701 -4.08 29.17 9.65
CA ALA A 701 -3.18 29.81 10.59
C ALA A 701 -2.08 28.83 10.99
N ASP A 702 -0.82 29.22 10.80
CA ASP A 702 0.34 28.43 11.21
C ASP A 702 1.11 29.17 12.30
N VAL A 703 1.56 28.40 13.29
CA VAL A 703 2.45 28.83 14.37
C VAL A 703 3.63 27.87 14.39
N LEU A 704 4.83 28.43 14.24
CA LEU A 704 6.09 27.68 14.24
C LEU A 704 6.94 28.16 15.40
N ASP A 705 7.18 27.28 16.37
CA ASP A 705 7.95 27.57 17.58
C ASP A 705 9.34 26.93 17.46
N PRO A 706 10.43 27.73 17.41
CA PRO A 706 11.77 27.21 17.48
C PRO A 706 12.06 26.65 18.88
N LEU A 707 12.70 25.49 18.94
CA LEU A 707 13.04 24.79 20.18
C LEU A 707 14.48 25.05 20.64
N ASP A 708 15.30 25.68 19.80
CA ASP A 708 16.74 25.84 20.01
C ASP A 708 17.18 27.31 20.17
N GLY A 709 16.24 28.26 20.08
CA GLY A 709 16.49 29.70 20.19
C GLY A 709 17.30 30.30 19.03
N ARG A 710 17.38 29.63 17.88
CA ARG A 710 18.09 30.13 16.69
C ARG A 710 17.15 30.74 15.65
N ALA A 711 17.74 31.52 14.75
CA ALA A 711 17.05 31.99 13.56
C ALA A 711 16.81 30.85 12.57
N HIS A 712 15.57 30.68 12.13
CA HIS A 712 15.19 29.75 11.08
C HIS A 712 14.58 30.47 9.88
N ALA A 713 14.77 29.88 8.70
CA ALA A 713 14.07 30.26 7.49
C ALA A 713 12.82 29.41 7.32
N TYR A 714 11.70 30.05 6.99
CA TYR A 714 10.40 29.41 6.85
C TYR A 714 9.81 29.74 5.48
N ASP A 715 9.49 28.73 4.69
CA ASP A 715 8.79 28.90 3.42
C ASP A 715 7.39 28.28 3.52
N TRP A 716 6.35 29.11 3.52
CA TRP A 716 4.96 28.67 3.49
C TRP A 716 4.53 28.40 2.04
N MET A 717 4.23 27.15 1.73
CA MET A 717 4.08 26.66 0.36
C MET A 717 2.61 26.37 0.01
N LEU A 718 2.21 26.68 -1.23
CA LEU A 718 0.96 26.22 -1.85
C LEU A 718 1.19 25.77 -3.30
N GLN A 719 0.51 24.69 -3.70
CA GLN A 719 0.53 24.12 -5.05
C GLN A 719 -0.84 24.28 -5.70
N PHE A 720 -0.92 25.16 -6.69
CA PHE A 720 -2.13 25.50 -7.42
C PHE A 720 -2.24 24.68 -8.70
N ASN A 721 -3.36 24.00 -8.88
CA ASN A 721 -3.76 23.41 -10.16
C ASN A 721 -4.46 24.48 -11.00
N SER A 722 -3.72 25.19 -11.84
CA SER A 722 -4.27 26.27 -12.66
C SER A 722 -3.42 26.63 -13.86
N ASP A 723 -4.06 27.25 -14.86
CA ASP A 723 -3.40 27.69 -16.08
C ASP A 723 -2.66 29.03 -15.87
N ASN A 724 -3.08 29.83 -14.89
CA ASN A 724 -2.46 31.12 -14.57
C ASN A 724 -2.43 31.42 -13.06
N GLY A 725 -1.49 32.29 -12.68
CA GLY A 725 -1.35 32.84 -11.35
C GLY A 725 -0.93 34.30 -11.40
N ILE A 726 -1.50 35.13 -10.54
CA ILE A 726 -1.18 36.55 -10.37
C ILE A 726 -0.79 36.77 -8.92
N ALA A 727 0.44 37.25 -8.70
CA ALA A 727 0.89 37.73 -7.41
C ALA A 727 0.51 39.22 -7.25
N GLY A 728 -0.23 39.54 -6.19
CA GLY A 728 -0.41 40.89 -5.68
C GLY A 728 0.24 41.06 -4.31
N GLU A 729 0.29 42.29 -3.80
CA GLU A 729 0.94 42.61 -2.51
C GLU A 729 0.32 41.83 -1.34
N THR A 730 -1.02 41.76 -1.30
CA THR A 730 -1.78 41.12 -0.22
C THR A 730 -2.56 39.89 -0.68
N SER A 731 -2.31 39.38 -1.90
CA SER A 731 -3.01 38.19 -2.37
C SER A 731 -2.31 37.44 -3.48
N TRP A 732 -2.57 36.13 -3.56
CA TRP A 732 -2.39 35.34 -4.77
C TRP A 732 -3.75 35.04 -5.40
N LEU A 733 -3.82 35.15 -6.73
CA LEU A 733 -5.03 34.86 -7.49
C LEU A 733 -4.70 33.85 -8.58
N SER A 734 -5.53 32.82 -8.70
CA SER A 734 -5.41 31.79 -9.72
C SER A 734 -6.77 31.56 -10.37
N ARG A 735 -6.82 31.39 -11.69
CA ARG A 735 -8.06 31.20 -12.46
C ARG A 735 -7.93 30.05 -13.46
N ALA A 736 -9.04 29.35 -13.67
CA ALA A 736 -9.16 28.29 -14.66
C ALA A 736 -10.65 28.07 -14.99
N GLN A 737 -10.97 27.83 -16.26
CA GLN A 737 -12.30 27.41 -16.73
C GLN A 737 -13.49 28.24 -16.18
N GLY A 738 -13.34 29.56 -16.07
CA GLY A 738 -14.43 30.45 -15.61
C GLY A 738 -14.70 30.42 -14.10
N SER A 739 -13.78 29.86 -13.32
CA SER A 739 -13.72 29.92 -11.86
C SER A 739 -12.32 30.33 -11.40
N GLY A 740 -12.13 30.56 -10.09
CA GLY A 740 -10.85 30.95 -9.52
C GLY A 740 -10.72 30.60 -8.04
N ILE A 741 -9.50 30.74 -7.53
CA ILE A 741 -9.19 30.71 -6.11
C ILE A 741 -8.35 31.92 -5.76
N LYS A 742 -8.70 32.58 -4.66
CA LYS A 742 -7.95 33.71 -4.10
C LYS A 742 -7.40 33.33 -2.74
N VAL A 743 -6.13 33.63 -2.53
CA VAL A 743 -5.46 33.52 -1.23
C VAL A 743 -5.15 34.94 -0.78
N THR A 744 -5.80 35.41 0.28
CA THR A 744 -5.63 36.76 0.83
C THR A 744 -4.79 36.69 2.10
N PHE A 745 -3.73 37.48 2.15
CA PHE A 745 -2.81 37.58 3.28
C PHE A 745 -3.18 38.76 4.21
N PRO A 746 -2.72 38.77 5.48
CA PRO A 746 -2.94 39.90 6.37
C PRO A 746 -2.33 41.18 5.79
N GLY A 747 -3.15 42.21 5.57
CA GLY A 747 -2.69 43.47 4.97
C GLY A 747 -1.74 44.29 5.86
N ASN A 748 -1.72 43.98 7.16
CA ASN A 748 -0.79 44.56 8.13
C ASN A 748 0.45 43.70 8.39
N ASP A 749 0.57 42.53 7.75
CA ASP A 749 1.78 41.70 7.78
C ASP A 749 2.65 42.02 6.57
N LYS A 750 3.68 42.83 6.82
CA LYS A 750 4.68 43.25 5.84
C LYS A 750 5.94 42.36 5.88
N ASP A 751 5.95 41.31 6.70
CA ASP A 751 7.12 40.47 6.89
C ASP A 751 7.22 39.40 5.80
N GLY A 752 8.43 39.24 5.28
CA GLY A 752 8.76 38.20 4.32
C GLY A 752 8.46 38.55 2.87
N ALA A 753 8.91 37.68 1.96
CA ALA A 753 8.70 37.81 0.53
C ALA A 753 7.64 36.82 0.05
N ARG A 754 6.72 37.27 -0.81
CA ARG A 754 5.65 36.44 -1.39
C ARG A 754 5.86 36.33 -2.88
N GLU A 755 5.93 35.10 -3.38
CA GLU A 755 6.07 34.80 -4.81
C GLU A 755 5.03 33.78 -5.25
N LEU A 756 4.61 33.89 -6.51
CA LEU A 756 3.74 32.92 -7.18
C LEU A 756 4.25 32.77 -8.60
N GLY A 757 4.67 31.56 -8.96
CA GLY A 757 5.27 31.29 -10.26
C GLY A 757 4.86 29.94 -10.82
N ALA A 758 4.88 29.81 -12.15
CA ALA A 758 4.70 28.53 -12.81
C ALA A 758 5.82 27.57 -12.39
N ALA A 759 5.47 26.30 -12.17
CA ALA A 759 6.38 25.25 -11.77
C ALA A 759 5.98 23.91 -12.38
N LEU A 760 6.92 22.97 -12.40
CA LEU A 760 6.67 21.59 -12.81
C LEU A 760 6.62 20.68 -11.58
N ASN A 761 5.69 19.73 -11.61
CA ASN A 761 5.49 18.73 -10.57
C ASN A 761 6.30 17.43 -10.80
N VAL A 762 7.27 17.41 -11.73
CA VAL A 762 7.95 16.18 -12.19
C VAL A 762 9.47 16.28 -12.26
N ASN A 763 10.07 17.35 -11.74
CA ASN A 763 11.48 17.65 -12.03
C ASN A 763 12.51 16.61 -11.53
N GLU A 764 12.12 15.59 -10.76
CA GLU A 764 13.06 14.77 -9.98
C GLU A 764 12.75 13.26 -9.94
N LEU A 765 11.98 12.70 -10.90
CA LEU A 765 11.79 11.24 -10.93
C LEU A 765 13.03 10.51 -11.49
N PRO A 766 13.56 9.47 -10.81
CA PRO A 766 14.62 8.63 -11.37
C PRO A 766 14.17 7.96 -12.68
N SER A 767 15.13 7.68 -13.57
CA SER A 767 14.91 7.30 -14.98
C SER A 767 14.00 6.07 -15.19
N ASN A 768 13.90 5.19 -14.20
CA ASN A 768 13.02 4.03 -14.19
C ASN A 768 11.52 4.36 -13.96
N TYR A 769 11.20 5.57 -13.48
CA TYR A 769 9.83 6.05 -13.24
C TYR A 769 9.39 7.17 -14.19
N GLN A 770 10.24 7.61 -15.13
CA GLN A 770 9.95 8.62 -16.17
C GLN A 770 8.85 8.20 -17.18
N ARG A 771 8.15 7.09 -16.95
CA ARG A 771 7.05 6.59 -17.79
C ARG A 771 5.68 6.61 -17.12
N MET A 772 5.51 7.34 -16.01
CA MET A 772 4.14 7.67 -15.62
C MET A 772 3.54 8.54 -16.73
N ASP A 773 2.43 8.09 -17.32
CA ASP A 773 1.69 8.85 -18.32
C ASP A 773 1.38 10.24 -17.74
N ASN A 774 1.59 11.28 -18.53
CA ASN A 774 1.29 12.68 -18.20
C ASN A 774 -0.14 12.87 -17.66
N ASN A 775 -1.05 11.94 -17.97
CA ASN A 775 -2.42 11.93 -17.47
C ASN A 775 -2.57 11.48 -16.00
N SER A 776 -1.53 10.94 -15.36
CA SER A 776 -1.61 10.33 -14.02
C SER A 776 -1.32 11.29 -12.87
N LEU A 777 -0.74 12.46 -13.16
CA LEU A 777 -0.35 13.49 -12.17
C LEU A 777 -0.75 14.89 -12.68
N TYR A 778 -0.74 15.90 -11.82
CA TYR A 778 -0.82 17.31 -12.25
C TYR A 778 0.58 17.77 -12.61
N LEU A 779 0.88 17.97 -13.90
CA LEU A 779 2.25 18.25 -14.34
C LEU A 779 2.62 19.73 -14.24
N GLU A 780 1.78 20.58 -14.84
CA GLU A 780 1.94 22.03 -14.84
C GLU A 780 1.12 22.60 -13.69
N ILE A 781 1.81 23.29 -12.80
CA ILE A 781 1.22 23.85 -11.58
C ILE A 781 1.71 25.28 -11.39
N TRP A 782 1.07 26.02 -10.51
CA TRP A 782 1.60 27.27 -9.98
C TRP A 782 2.00 27.07 -8.53
N ARG A 783 3.20 27.50 -8.14
CA ARG A 783 3.72 27.35 -6.78
C ARG A 783 3.77 28.70 -6.11
N GLY A 784 3.03 28.84 -5.02
CA GLY A 784 3.10 29.98 -4.12
C GLY A 784 4.10 29.70 -3.01
N LYS A 785 4.94 30.68 -2.70
CA LYS A 785 5.89 30.64 -1.58
C LYS A 785 5.87 31.97 -0.82
N TRP A 786 5.67 31.91 0.49
CA TRP A 786 5.83 33.05 1.39
C TRP A 786 6.98 32.78 2.36
N ALA A 787 8.11 33.45 2.14
CA ALA A 787 9.36 33.26 2.85
C ALA A 787 9.51 34.24 4.01
N LYS A 788 9.79 33.75 5.23
CA LYS A 788 10.16 34.57 6.41
C LYS A 788 11.44 34.03 7.04
N LYS A 789 12.17 34.89 7.76
CA LYS A 789 13.31 34.49 8.59
C LYS A 789 13.21 35.20 9.95
N THR A 790 13.23 34.44 11.04
CA THR A 790 13.11 34.99 12.40
C THR A 790 13.77 34.08 13.44
N GLU A 791 14.25 34.67 14.53
CA GLU A 791 14.78 34.00 15.73
C GLU A 791 13.69 33.50 16.67
N GLY A 792 12.51 34.11 16.62
CA GLY A 792 11.39 33.77 17.47
C GLY A 792 10.33 32.94 16.76
N ARG A 793 9.17 32.84 17.40
CA ARG A 793 7.96 32.26 16.82
C ARG A 793 7.65 32.91 15.46
N ALA A 794 7.47 32.09 14.43
CA ALA A 794 6.94 32.53 13.15
C ALA A 794 5.44 32.26 13.08
N VAL A 795 4.69 33.17 12.46
CA VAL A 795 3.27 32.95 12.17
C VAL A 795 2.97 33.23 10.70
N PHE A 796 2.06 32.43 10.14
CA PHE A 796 1.48 32.66 8.82
C PHE A 796 -0.04 32.59 8.94
N ALA A 797 -0.73 33.42 8.17
CA ALA A 797 -2.17 33.33 8.05
C ALA A 797 -2.61 33.63 6.62
N ALA A 798 -3.65 32.95 6.16
CA ALA A 798 -4.21 33.18 4.83
C ALA A 798 -5.70 32.83 4.80
N LEU A 799 -6.47 33.67 4.11
CA LEU A 799 -7.85 33.40 3.75
C LEU A 799 -7.88 32.79 2.34
N ILE A 800 -8.47 31.62 2.18
CA ILE A 800 -8.52 30.87 0.91
C ILE A 800 -9.97 30.77 0.48
N GLU A 801 -10.28 31.38 -0.67
CA GLU A 801 -11.64 31.54 -1.18
C GLU A 801 -11.72 31.14 -2.66
N PRO A 802 -12.26 29.96 -2.95
CA PRO A 802 -12.73 29.64 -4.30
C PRO A 802 -13.91 30.55 -4.67
N PHE A 803 -13.98 30.96 -5.93
CA PHE A 803 -15.09 31.72 -6.49
C PHE A 803 -15.38 31.31 -7.93
N SER A 804 -16.60 31.52 -8.40
CA SER A 804 -16.97 31.28 -9.81
C SER A 804 -16.69 32.53 -10.66
N LYS A 805 -17.52 33.57 -10.53
CA LYS A 805 -17.43 34.77 -11.38
C LYS A 805 -16.71 35.93 -10.70
N ASN A 806 -17.22 36.33 -9.53
CA ASN A 806 -16.77 37.54 -8.85
C ASN A 806 -15.64 37.22 -7.90
N GLU A 807 -14.56 37.99 -8.00
CA GLU A 807 -13.44 37.86 -7.08
C GLU A 807 -13.84 38.30 -5.67
N PRO A 808 -13.46 37.55 -4.62
CA PRO A 808 -13.66 37.97 -3.25
C PRO A 808 -12.92 39.27 -2.93
N ALA A 809 -13.63 40.20 -2.26
CA ALA A 809 -13.09 41.47 -1.80
C ALA A 809 -12.79 41.48 -0.28
N LYS A 810 -12.77 40.29 0.36
CA LYS A 810 -12.50 40.19 1.78
C LYS A 810 -11.06 40.58 2.09
N THR A 811 -10.86 41.17 3.25
CA THR A 811 -9.54 41.51 3.77
C THR A 811 -9.23 40.72 5.03
N LEU A 812 -7.94 40.52 5.28
CA LEU A 812 -7.45 39.84 6.48
C LEU A 812 -6.50 40.81 7.21
N SER A 813 -6.55 40.80 8.53
CA SER A 813 -5.50 41.39 9.37
C SER A 813 -5.18 40.45 10.53
N GLN A 814 -3.99 40.61 11.10
CA GLN A 814 -3.52 39.76 12.18
C GLN A 814 -2.97 40.56 13.36
N LYS A 815 -3.03 39.98 14.56
CA LYS A 815 -2.37 40.49 15.75
C LYS A 815 -1.77 39.32 16.52
N LEU A 816 -0.45 39.29 16.63
CA LEU A 816 0.28 38.35 17.47
C LEU A 816 0.64 39.02 18.81
N THR A 817 0.41 38.31 19.90
CA THR A 817 0.85 38.66 21.25
C THR A 817 1.51 37.43 21.87
N ASP A 818 2.12 37.58 23.05
CA ASP A 818 2.72 36.44 23.76
C ASP A 818 1.68 35.36 24.12
N GLU A 819 0.42 35.76 24.34
CA GLU A 819 -0.67 34.88 24.78
C GLU A 819 -1.53 34.34 23.64
N ALA A 820 -1.76 35.14 22.59
CA ALA A 820 -2.74 34.83 21.56
C ALA A 820 -2.33 35.29 20.16
N PHE A 821 -2.78 34.53 19.16
CA PHE A 821 -2.78 34.88 17.75
C PHE A 821 -4.21 35.16 17.30
N VAL A 822 -4.49 36.41 16.94
CA VAL A 822 -5.82 36.89 16.57
C VAL A 822 -5.86 37.25 15.09
N LEU A 823 -6.87 36.75 14.40
CA LEU A 823 -7.12 37.00 12.98
C LEU A 823 -8.47 37.66 12.80
N GLU A 824 -8.50 38.74 12.02
CA GLU A 824 -9.71 39.49 11.70
C GLU A 824 -9.98 39.42 10.19
N ALA A 825 -11.07 38.76 9.81
CA ALA A 825 -11.55 38.71 8.43
C ALA A 825 -12.72 39.68 8.24
N LYS A 826 -12.61 40.58 7.26
CA LYS A 826 -13.62 41.60 6.95
C LYS A 826 -14.24 41.39 5.57
N ASP A 827 -15.57 41.48 5.51
CA ASP A 827 -16.37 41.48 4.29
C ASP A 827 -17.30 42.70 4.31
N GLY A 828 -16.85 43.80 3.71
CA GLY A 828 -17.50 45.11 3.86
C GLY A 828 -17.54 45.55 5.33
N SER A 829 -18.74 45.72 5.89
CA SER A 829 -18.93 46.06 7.31
C SER A 829 -18.97 44.85 8.26
N ARG A 830 -19.04 43.62 7.71
CA ARG A 830 -19.11 42.39 8.51
C ARG A 830 -17.71 41.96 8.91
N THR A 831 -17.50 41.74 10.20
CA THR A 831 -16.19 41.36 10.77
C THR A 831 -16.33 40.03 11.50
N ARG A 832 -15.42 39.09 11.23
CA ARG A 832 -15.30 37.84 11.98
C ARG A 832 -13.92 37.78 12.62
N LEU A 833 -13.88 37.49 13.92
CA LEU A 833 -12.63 37.37 14.69
C LEU A 833 -12.37 35.92 15.03
N PHE A 834 -11.13 35.48 14.86
CA PHE A 834 -10.64 34.17 15.26
C PHE A 834 -9.51 34.39 16.26
N GLU A 835 -9.60 33.76 17.43
CA GLU A 835 -8.61 33.88 18.49
C GLU A 835 -8.07 32.47 18.79
N TRP A 836 -6.76 32.30 18.68
CA TRP A 836 -6.02 31.12 19.11
C TRP A 836 -5.14 31.51 20.29
N ARG A 837 -5.44 30.98 21.48
CA ARG A 837 -4.58 31.13 22.66
C ARG A 837 -3.47 30.10 22.61
N LEU A 838 -2.24 30.58 22.58
CA LEU A 838 -1.07 29.79 22.18
C LEU A 838 -0.54 28.89 23.32
N LYS A 839 -0.90 29.19 24.57
CA LYS A 839 -0.43 28.49 25.76
C LYS A 839 -1.13 27.15 25.98
N ASP A 840 -2.42 27.09 25.73
CA ASP A 840 -3.27 25.93 25.98
C ASP A 840 -3.94 25.39 24.70
N ASP A 841 -3.62 25.97 23.55
CA ASP A 841 -4.25 25.66 22.26
C ASP A 841 -5.78 25.70 22.33
N THR A 842 -6.32 26.74 22.99
CA THR A 842 -7.76 27.01 22.98
C THR A 842 -8.13 27.98 21.85
N PHE A 843 -9.28 27.72 21.23
CA PHE A 843 -9.71 28.42 20.03
C PHE A 843 -11.10 29.01 20.21
N SER A 844 -11.32 30.22 19.71
CA SER A 844 -12.66 30.83 19.68
C SER A 844 -12.88 31.61 18.41
N CYS A 845 -14.14 31.75 18.02
CA CYS A 845 -14.58 32.59 16.90
C CYS A 845 -15.67 33.54 17.36
N THR A 846 -15.55 34.83 17.05
CA THR A 846 -16.64 35.81 17.17
C THR A 846 -17.22 36.05 15.79
N ALA A 847 -18.51 35.72 15.62
CA ALA A 847 -19.24 35.91 14.38
C ALA A 847 -19.59 37.40 14.13
N PRO A 848 -20.00 37.78 12.90
CA PRO A 848 -20.33 39.18 12.58
C PRO A 848 -21.48 39.80 13.38
N ASP A 849 -22.33 38.99 14.02
CA ASP A 849 -23.39 39.43 14.92
C ASP A 849 -22.90 39.66 16.37
N GLY A 850 -21.60 39.47 16.63
CA GLY A 850 -20.97 39.61 17.94
C GLY A 850 -21.03 38.34 18.80
N LYS A 851 -21.65 37.25 18.33
CA LYS A 851 -21.72 35.99 19.08
C LYS A 851 -20.35 35.31 19.10
N ARG A 852 -19.80 35.12 20.29
CA ARG A 852 -18.58 34.34 20.52
C ARG A 852 -18.90 32.86 20.70
N ILE A 853 -18.12 32.01 20.03
CA ILE A 853 -18.21 30.55 20.06
C ILE A 853 -16.83 30.05 20.49
N GLU A 854 -16.78 29.32 21.61
CA GLU A 854 -15.60 28.55 22.00
C GLU A 854 -15.58 27.25 21.18
N LEU A 855 -14.45 26.98 20.53
CA LEU A 855 -14.27 25.83 19.64
C LEU A 855 -13.64 24.70 20.46
N LYS A 856 -14.17 23.50 20.28
CA LYS A 856 -13.87 22.34 21.12
C LYS A 856 -12.64 21.57 20.67
#